data_AF-A0A9P6BBF1-F1
#
_entry.id   AF-A0A9P6BBF1-F1
#
_cell.length_a   1.000
_cell.length_b   1.000
_cell.length_c   1.000
_cell.angle_alpha   90.00
_cell.angle_beta   90.00
_cell.angle_gamma   90.00
#
_symmetry.space_group_name_H-M   'P 1'
#
loop_
_entity.id
_entity.type
_entity.pdbx_description
1 polymer ?
#
loop_
_entity_poly.entity_id
_entity_poly.type
_entity_poly.pdbx_seq_one_letter_code
_entity_poly.pdbx_strand_id
1 'polypeptide(L)'
;TQQKYMEEWKMNCREKWGTRILAAKAGPTISKPCDRCWIGAPAWRCADCFGQRVTCRLCCRHIHENLPYHRVEKWNGKFFEKAALWQTGIKLYAGHGGGICPQSVFPARDLAAEDVAIDELPLDEDNLDGAIWEEIDEDESQGKDRDQPLPGLHHRLDSEGNPFLRIVHTNGFHQIPIVWCSCSDQEESHDLQLLDLKLYPCSSVNIRTAFSFQVLDDIRSCNLDLHASYYQYSLRLRRMTSAVFPSYMPNLVAELRRASRQWRNLKLRKWFGKTSKANLTRGELAIFCASCPQVGMNLPNGWQDEIKKKPYLYRGTLAADGNMTADHVRQKSDGQDVWLTNGEGFMTNKDQYRSHLSAALEMKQTTTCHRYRAMEHSSSSRTGLDVTGLGTHACARHGCFAPGSAVDFQKGERQMNIDWSLCEAMKTTGMDQLPEVLHIYDINCQYHIHLRSRIEGNPYLDLDDKVKLIKAIGLFHVHAHQETCLYQYATNYVPGAGVVDGEILETLWALLNRISRSGRTASLAHRTELLDDHMGDSNHKKLVNIVLTTIKKYTRAQEGILVSQTYLSDMESIVVDQDLPLDDWRKEIEMAEKSRQLNIETMNCMLPRITKAASMKEVQTSLLWKDFNNVELAGEDDGATDWLVDGIQIEGIQHELQQHVRRLGAKPSKEKKIVLEQKRKRLLNRIKNF
;
A
#
# COMPACT_ATOMS: atom_id res chain seq x y z
N THR A 1 -11.55 32.29 -10.71
CA THR A 1 -10.41 31.42 -10.32
C THR A 1 -10.30 31.42 -8.81
N GLN A 2 -9.68 30.39 -8.21
CA GLN A 2 -9.46 30.32 -6.76
C GLN A 2 -8.76 31.58 -6.22
N GLN A 3 -7.83 32.14 -6.99
CA GLN A 3 -7.10 33.35 -6.62
C GLN A 3 -8.00 34.59 -6.48
N LYS A 4 -8.89 34.83 -7.45
CA LYS A 4 -9.84 35.96 -7.37
C LYS A 4 -10.77 35.86 -6.15
N TYR A 5 -11.21 34.64 -5.81
CA TYR A 5 -12.03 34.41 -4.61
C TYR A 5 -11.27 34.72 -3.32
N MET A 6 -9.99 34.34 -3.24
CA MET A 6 -9.14 34.64 -2.07
C MET A 6 -8.86 36.15 -1.94
N GLU A 7 -8.69 36.87 -3.05
CA GLU A 7 -8.53 38.32 -3.06
C GLU A 7 -9.78 39.03 -2.55
N GLU A 8 -10.96 38.62 -3.03
CA GLU A 8 -12.24 39.14 -2.55
C GLU A 8 -12.46 38.86 -1.06
N TRP A 9 -12.19 37.63 -0.59
CA TRP A 9 -12.30 37.29 0.82
C TRP A 9 -11.38 38.16 1.70
N LYS A 10 -10.13 38.36 1.26
CA LYS A 10 -9.14 39.16 1.97
C LYS A 10 -9.60 40.61 2.12
N MET A 11 -10.16 41.20 1.07
CA MET A 11 -10.60 42.59 1.05
C MET A 11 -11.92 42.81 1.79
N ASN A 12 -12.91 41.95 1.56
CA ASN A 12 -14.30 42.23 1.94
C ASN A 12 -14.81 41.41 3.13
N CYS A 13 -14.21 40.26 3.42
CA CYS A 13 -14.77 39.28 4.36
C CYS A 13 -13.93 39.09 5.62
N ARG A 14 -12.59 39.08 5.51
CA ARG A 14 -11.67 38.67 6.59
C ARG A 14 -11.92 39.37 7.92
N GLU A 15 -12.01 40.70 7.92
CA GLU A 15 -12.20 41.48 9.14
C GLU A 15 -13.60 41.26 9.74
N LYS A 16 -14.66 41.41 8.91
CA LYS A 16 -16.04 41.18 9.30
C LYS A 16 -16.24 39.79 9.94
N TRP A 17 -15.69 38.76 9.31
CA TRP A 17 -15.81 37.38 9.78
C TRP A 17 -14.98 37.15 11.05
N GLY A 18 -13.75 37.69 11.09
CA GLY A 18 -12.88 37.64 12.27
C GLY A 18 -13.54 38.23 13.52
N THR A 19 -14.11 39.44 13.40
CA THR A 19 -14.84 40.10 14.49
C THR A 19 -16.04 39.26 14.94
N ARG A 20 -16.77 38.62 14.02
CA ARG A 20 -17.92 37.77 14.38
C ARG A 20 -17.50 36.48 15.08
N ILE A 21 -16.38 35.87 14.68
CA ILE A 21 -15.80 34.69 15.33
C ILE A 21 -15.33 35.04 16.74
N LEU A 22 -14.71 36.21 16.94
CA LEU A 22 -14.30 36.69 18.27
C LEU A 22 -15.51 36.99 19.16
N ALA A 23 -16.55 37.63 18.62
CA ALA A 23 -17.78 37.92 19.37
C ALA A 23 -18.48 36.64 19.88
N ALA A 24 -18.36 35.51 19.17
CA ALA A 24 -18.88 34.22 19.63
C ALA A 24 -18.17 33.66 20.89
N LYS A 25 -17.00 34.22 21.27
CA LYS A 25 -16.30 33.86 22.51
C LYS A 25 -16.71 34.70 23.72
N ALA A 26 -17.57 35.71 23.53
CA ALA A 26 -18.04 36.57 24.61
C ALA A 26 -18.95 35.81 25.58
N GLY A 27 -18.84 36.15 26.87
CA GLY A 27 -19.65 35.58 27.94
C GLY A 27 -21.12 36.01 27.91
N PRO A 28 -21.97 35.35 28.72
CA PRO A 28 -23.33 35.81 28.93
C PRO A 28 -23.31 37.19 29.60
N THR A 29 -24.16 38.11 29.16
CA THR A 29 -24.40 39.36 29.89
C THR A 29 -25.06 39.04 31.23
N ILE A 30 -24.70 39.76 32.30
CA ILE A 30 -25.14 39.53 33.69
C ILE A 30 -26.68 39.40 33.81
N SER A 31 -27.44 40.05 32.92
CA SER A 31 -28.90 40.05 32.90
C SER A 31 -29.55 38.93 32.07
N LYS A 32 -28.79 38.11 31.35
CA LYS A 32 -29.34 37.09 30.47
C LYS A 32 -29.62 35.80 31.28
N PRO A 33 -30.83 35.21 31.21
CA PRO A 33 -31.11 33.92 31.83
C PRO A 33 -30.61 32.76 30.95
N CYS A 34 -30.65 31.53 31.46
CA CYS A 34 -30.35 30.32 30.70
C CYS A 34 -31.16 30.25 29.38
N ASP A 35 -30.47 30.00 28.26
CA ASP A 35 -31.06 29.90 26.91
C ASP A 35 -32.07 28.74 26.72
N ARG A 36 -32.25 27.87 27.72
CA ARG A 36 -33.15 26.70 27.68
C ARG A 36 -34.31 26.82 28.67
N CYS A 37 -34.02 27.00 29.96
CA CYS A 37 -35.07 27.06 30.99
C CYS A 37 -35.50 28.48 31.35
N TRP A 38 -34.80 29.51 30.86
CA TRP A 38 -35.10 30.93 31.12
C TRP A 38 -35.09 31.36 32.60
N ILE A 39 -34.62 30.48 33.50
CA ILE A 39 -34.61 30.71 34.95
C ILE A 39 -33.18 30.65 35.52
N GLY A 40 -32.45 29.57 35.23
CA GLY A 40 -31.13 29.32 35.85
C GLY A 40 -30.04 30.26 35.35
N ALA A 41 -29.00 30.45 36.16
CA ALA A 41 -27.82 31.25 35.80
C ALA A 41 -27.06 30.61 34.62
N PRO A 42 -26.87 31.31 33.49
CA PRO A 42 -26.11 30.78 32.37
C PRO A 42 -24.61 30.86 32.65
N ALA A 43 -23.97 29.71 32.72
CA ALA A 43 -22.52 29.62 32.91
C ALA A 43 -21.87 28.54 32.03
N TRP A 44 -22.67 27.66 31.43
CA TRP A 44 -22.17 26.47 30.73
C TRP A 44 -22.54 26.54 29.25
N ARG A 45 -21.58 26.27 28.38
CA ARG A 45 -21.86 26.06 26.96
C ARG A 45 -21.15 24.81 26.46
N CYS A 46 -21.63 24.27 25.35
CA CYS A 46 -20.99 23.17 24.66
C CYS A 46 -20.38 23.66 23.36
N ALA A 47 -19.10 23.35 23.15
CA ALA A 47 -18.36 23.72 21.94
C ALA A 47 -18.83 22.91 20.71
N ASP A 48 -19.31 21.68 20.93
CA ASP A 48 -19.73 20.74 19.88
C ASP A 48 -21.21 20.91 19.49
N CYS A 49 -22.05 21.48 20.36
CA CYS A 49 -23.45 21.73 20.04
C CYS A 49 -23.63 22.88 19.03
N PHE A 50 -24.56 22.70 18.10
CA PHE A 50 -24.93 23.73 17.14
C PHE A 50 -25.36 25.02 17.84
N GLY A 51 -24.73 26.13 17.47
CA GLY A 51 -25.05 27.46 17.97
C GLY A 51 -24.53 27.80 19.38
N GLN A 52 -23.83 26.89 20.07
CA GLN A 52 -23.09 27.13 21.33
C GLN A 52 -23.88 27.94 22.39
N ARG A 53 -25.16 27.58 22.58
CA ARG A 53 -26.05 28.26 23.54
C ARG A 53 -25.50 28.20 24.97
N VAL A 54 -25.70 29.26 25.74
CA VAL A 54 -25.24 29.36 27.13
C VAL A 54 -26.39 28.98 28.06
N THR A 55 -26.16 27.95 28.87
CA THR A 55 -27.16 27.28 29.70
C THR A 55 -26.73 27.23 31.16
N CYS A 56 -27.68 26.96 32.06
CA CYS A 56 -27.35 26.61 33.44
C CYS A 56 -26.81 25.17 33.51
N ARG A 57 -26.18 24.81 34.64
CA ARG A 57 -25.57 23.49 34.87
C ARG A 57 -26.53 22.33 34.59
N LEU A 58 -27.76 22.41 35.12
CA LEU A 58 -28.80 21.38 34.97
C LEU A 58 -29.26 21.23 33.51
N CYS A 59 -29.50 22.34 32.82
CA CYS A 59 -29.85 22.31 31.41
C CYS A 59 -28.72 21.74 30.56
N CYS A 60 -27.47 22.08 30.87
CA CYS A 60 -26.30 21.51 30.20
C CYS A 60 -26.23 19.99 30.39
N ARG A 61 -26.39 19.49 31.63
CA ARG A 61 -26.48 18.06 31.92
C ARG A 61 -27.56 17.39 31.07
N HIS A 62 -28.79 17.89 31.13
CA HIS A 62 -29.91 17.26 30.44
C HIS A 62 -29.80 17.28 28.90
N ILE A 63 -29.09 18.25 28.30
CA ILE A 63 -28.78 18.20 26.84
C ILE A 63 -27.82 17.05 26.51
N HIS A 64 -26.86 16.79 27.40
CA HIS A 64 -25.72 15.92 27.11
C HIS A 64 -25.77 14.54 27.77
N GLU A 65 -26.89 14.18 28.42
CA GLU A 65 -27.10 12.85 29.01
C GLU A 65 -26.83 11.71 28.00
N ASN A 66 -27.21 11.91 26.73
CA ASN A 66 -26.98 10.95 25.64
C ASN A 66 -25.81 11.36 24.72
N LEU A 67 -25.06 12.41 25.07
CA LEU A 67 -23.94 12.93 24.30
C LEU A 67 -22.69 13.09 25.20
N PRO A 68 -22.22 11.99 25.83
CA PRO A 68 -21.23 12.06 26.90
C PRO A 68 -19.84 12.52 26.41
N TYR A 69 -19.59 12.56 25.11
CA TYR A 69 -18.30 12.95 24.53
C TYR A 69 -18.25 14.39 24.04
N HIS A 70 -19.31 15.17 24.25
CA HIS A 70 -19.32 16.59 23.92
C HIS A 70 -18.43 17.40 24.85
N ARG A 71 -17.67 18.35 24.29
CA ARG A 71 -16.79 19.25 25.06
C ARG A 71 -17.57 20.47 25.56
N VAL A 72 -17.51 20.69 26.86
CA VAL A 72 -18.16 21.83 27.52
C VAL A 72 -17.14 22.84 28.04
N GLU A 73 -17.60 24.07 28.19
CA GLU A 73 -16.84 25.18 28.74
C GLU A 73 -17.68 25.88 29.81
N LYS A 74 -17.00 26.36 30.86
CA LYS A 74 -17.62 27.10 31.96
C LYS A 74 -17.16 28.56 31.90
N TRP A 75 -18.08 29.48 32.13
CA TRP A 75 -17.76 30.89 32.28
C TRP A 75 -17.18 31.15 33.66
N ASN A 76 -15.96 31.68 33.72
CA ASN A 76 -15.28 32.02 34.98
C ASN A 76 -15.37 33.52 35.34
N GLY A 77 -16.20 34.29 34.62
CA GLY A 77 -16.31 35.74 34.78
C GLY A 77 -15.51 36.54 33.75
N LYS A 78 -14.43 35.98 33.19
CA LYS A 78 -13.58 36.65 32.20
C LYS A 78 -13.63 35.98 30.83
N PHE A 79 -13.56 34.65 30.78
CA PHE A 79 -13.60 33.87 29.56
C PHE A 79 -14.26 32.51 29.80
N PHE A 80 -14.56 31.80 28.71
CA PHE A 80 -14.98 30.40 28.77
C PHE A 80 -13.75 29.51 28.92
N GLU A 81 -13.59 28.92 30.10
CA GLU A 81 -12.55 27.94 30.37
C GLU A 81 -13.02 26.53 30.02
N LYS A 82 -12.09 25.66 29.61
CA LYS A 82 -12.42 24.26 29.34
C LYS A 82 -12.90 23.60 30.63
N ALA A 83 -14.03 22.92 30.55
CA ALA A 83 -14.62 22.19 31.65
C ALA A 83 -14.83 20.72 31.25
N ALA A 84 -14.89 19.84 32.24
CA ALA A 84 -15.18 18.44 32.00
C ALA A 84 -16.69 18.19 32.16
N LEU A 85 -17.27 17.38 31.28
CA LEU A 85 -18.72 17.18 31.24
C LEU A 85 -19.28 16.61 32.55
N TRP A 86 -18.51 15.75 33.23
CA TRP A 86 -18.88 15.19 34.54
C TRP A 86 -19.13 16.26 35.62
N GLN A 87 -18.53 17.45 35.51
CA GLN A 87 -18.75 18.56 36.46
C GLN A 87 -20.20 19.05 36.41
N THR A 88 -20.94 18.78 35.33
CA THR A 88 -22.39 19.04 35.24
C THR A 88 -23.24 17.99 35.97
N GLY A 89 -22.63 16.88 36.42
CA GLY A 89 -23.29 15.74 37.07
C GLY A 89 -23.58 14.57 36.13
N ILE A 90 -22.99 14.54 34.92
CA ILE A 90 -23.12 13.43 33.98
C ILE A 90 -22.28 12.23 34.43
N LYS A 91 -22.88 11.04 34.34
CA LYS A 91 -22.28 9.74 34.57
C LYS A 91 -22.64 8.81 33.41
N LEU A 92 -21.83 7.78 33.21
CA LEU A 92 -22.13 6.70 32.30
C LEU A 92 -22.76 5.55 33.07
N TYR A 93 -23.91 5.09 32.62
CA TYR A 93 -24.53 3.89 33.19
C TYR A 93 -24.27 2.73 32.25
N ALA A 94 -23.63 1.68 32.77
CA ALA A 94 -23.41 0.45 32.04
C ALA A 94 -24.69 -0.39 32.02
N GLY A 95 -24.90 -1.16 30.94
CA GLY A 95 -26.14 -1.89 30.71
C GLY A 95 -27.34 -0.99 30.34
N HIS A 96 -28.49 -1.62 30.08
CA HIS A 96 -29.77 -0.94 29.79
C HIS A 96 -29.68 0.18 28.74
N GLY A 97 -28.81 0.04 27.74
CA GLY A 97 -28.61 1.03 26.67
C GLY A 97 -28.09 2.40 27.16
N GLY A 98 -27.42 2.47 28.31
CA GLY A 98 -26.96 3.73 28.90
C GLY A 98 -27.91 4.30 29.96
N GLY A 99 -29.01 3.61 30.25
CA GLY A 99 -29.97 3.98 31.29
C GLY A 99 -29.55 3.52 32.69
N ILE A 100 -30.15 4.12 33.70
CA ILE A 100 -29.97 3.74 35.10
C ILE A 100 -30.44 2.30 35.31
N CYS A 101 -29.63 1.49 36.02
CA CYS A 101 -29.97 0.12 36.37
C CYS A 101 -31.21 0.07 37.30
N PRO A 102 -32.26 -0.72 36.99
CA PRO A 102 -33.44 -0.83 37.86
C PRO A 102 -33.13 -1.39 39.26
N GLN A 103 -32.02 -2.12 39.41
CA GLN A 103 -31.55 -2.68 40.68
C GLN A 103 -30.62 -1.72 41.44
N SER A 104 -30.28 -0.55 40.88
CA SER A 104 -29.47 0.43 41.61
C SER A 104 -30.31 1.07 42.70
N VAL A 105 -30.05 0.70 43.95
CA VAL A 105 -30.66 1.33 45.12
C VAL A 105 -30.06 2.72 45.27
N PHE A 106 -30.76 3.77 44.84
CA PHE A 106 -30.41 5.14 45.25
C PHE A 106 -31.03 5.40 46.63
N PRO A 107 -30.26 5.74 47.69
CA PRO A 107 -30.81 6.48 48.80
C PRO A 107 -31.21 7.86 48.27
N ALA A 108 -32.49 8.19 48.38
CA ALA A 108 -33.00 9.52 48.06
C ALA A 108 -32.30 10.58 48.93
N ARG A 109 -31.34 11.32 48.36
CA ARG A 109 -30.83 12.57 48.95
C ARG A 109 -30.61 13.62 47.87
N ASP A 110 -31.55 14.57 47.89
CA ASP A 110 -31.44 16.01 47.68
C ASP A 110 -30.69 16.57 46.46
N LEU A 111 -31.50 17.07 45.53
CA LEU A 111 -31.16 17.96 44.41
C LEU A 111 -30.85 19.41 44.86
N ALA A 112 -30.29 19.62 46.05
CA ALA A 112 -30.05 20.95 46.59
C ALA A 112 -28.65 21.11 47.19
N ALA A 113 -27.89 22.01 46.56
CA ALA A 113 -26.68 22.67 47.02
C ALA A 113 -25.43 21.80 47.27
N GLU A 114 -24.37 22.11 46.50
CA GLU A 114 -23.06 22.47 47.07
C GLU A 114 -22.19 23.07 45.96
N ASP A 115 -22.01 24.38 46.02
CA ASP A 115 -20.95 25.10 45.32
C ASP A 115 -19.65 24.82 46.07
N VAL A 116 -18.90 23.80 45.62
CA VAL A 116 -17.54 23.60 46.09
C VAL A 116 -16.64 24.59 45.36
N ALA A 117 -16.10 25.56 46.10
CA ALA A 117 -15.02 26.42 45.65
C ALA A 117 -13.82 25.54 45.26
N ILE A 118 -13.39 25.65 44.01
CA ILE A 118 -12.11 25.09 43.57
C ILE A 118 -11.09 26.18 43.89
N ASP A 119 -10.25 25.92 44.89
CA ASP A 119 -9.14 26.81 45.24
C ASP A 119 -8.23 27.03 44.01
N GLU A 120 -7.91 28.30 43.75
CA GLU A 120 -6.92 28.72 42.77
C GLU A 120 -5.56 28.10 43.13
N LEU A 121 -4.95 27.35 42.21
CA LEU A 121 -3.60 26.81 42.40
C LEU A 121 -2.54 27.63 41.67
N PRO A 122 -1.33 27.77 42.24
CA PRO A 122 -0.23 28.51 41.65
C PRO A 122 0.38 27.77 40.46
N LEU A 123 0.90 28.54 39.50
CA LEU A 123 1.71 28.02 38.40
C LEU A 123 3.14 27.79 38.93
N ASP A 124 3.54 26.53 39.06
CA ASP A 124 4.96 26.18 39.20
C ASP A 124 5.65 26.35 37.84
N GLU A 125 6.56 27.33 37.74
CA GLU A 125 7.28 27.71 36.51
C GLU A 125 8.54 26.87 36.21
N ASP A 126 8.85 25.85 37.00
CA ASP A 126 10.10 25.10 36.84
C ASP A 126 9.88 23.76 36.12
N ASN A 127 9.81 23.80 34.78
CA ASN A 127 10.26 22.73 33.87
C ASN A 127 10.14 23.13 32.39
N LEU A 128 10.76 24.27 32.05
CA LEU A 128 10.98 24.70 30.68
C LEU A 128 12.41 24.34 30.25
N ASP A 129 12.63 23.07 29.92
CA ASP A 129 13.75 22.69 29.06
C ASP A 129 13.23 22.25 27.69
N GLY A 130 13.61 23.04 26.69
CA GLY A 130 13.17 22.91 25.31
C GLY A 130 13.72 21.64 24.66
N ALA A 131 12.82 20.72 24.32
CA ALA A 131 13.13 19.62 23.41
C ALA A 131 12.87 20.05 21.97
N ILE A 132 13.97 20.22 21.25
CA ILE A 132 14.07 20.34 19.80
C ILE A 132 13.42 19.12 19.14
N TRP A 133 12.68 19.34 18.05
CA TRP A 133 12.03 18.29 17.26
C TRP A 133 13.08 17.52 16.45
N GLU A 134 13.75 16.55 17.06
CA GLU A 134 14.49 15.51 16.35
C GLU A 134 13.82 14.15 16.56
N GLU A 135 13.84 13.34 15.51
CA GLU A 135 13.30 11.98 15.47
C GLU A 135 14.01 11.12 16.53
N ILE A 136 13.30 10.77 17.61
CA ILE A 136 13.81 9.87 18.64
C ILE A 136 13.30 8.45 18.33
N ASP A 137 14.28 7.55 18.16
CA ASP A 137 14.10 6.10 18.07
C ASP A 137 13.35 5.53 19.29
N GLU A 138 12.54 4.50 19.04
CA GLU A 138 11.81 3.74 20.05
C GLU A 138 12.78 3.04 21.03
N ASP A 139 13.20 3.71 22.11
CA ASP A 139 13.76 3.03 23.29
C ASP A 139 13.10 3.52 24.60
N GLU A 140 12.58 2.52 25.30
CA GLU A 140 12.22 2.39 26.72
C GLU A 140 12.30 3.63 27.64
N SER A 141 11.19 4.37 27.76
CA SER A 141 10.83 5.02 29.04
C SER A 141 9.71 4.23 29.72
N GLN A 142 10.12 3.19 30.45
CA GLN A 142 9.23 2.40 31.28
C GLN A 142 8.76 3.23 32.50
N GLY A 143 7.45 3.39 32.66
CA GLY A 143 6.82 3.19 33.97
C GLY A 143 6.14 4.35 34.72
N LYS A 144 6.39 5.64 34.46
CA LYS A 144 5.94 6.70 35.41
C LYS A 144 4.57 7.39 35.13
N ASP A 145 4.02 7.31 33.91
CA ASP A 145 2.81 8.09 33.55
C ASP A 145 1.51 7.28 33.36
N ARG A 146 1.52 5.96 33.58
CA ARG A 146 0.44 5.07 33.10
C ARG A 146 -0.92 5.29 33.82
N ASP A 147 -0.87 5.71 35.08
CA ASP A 147 -2.04 5.79 35.97
C ASP A 147 -2.38 7.21 36.45
N GLN A 148 -1.75 8.24 35.88
CA GLN A 148 -2.05 9.62 36.28
C GLN A 148 -3.45 10.01 35.75
N PRO A 149 -4.30 10.63 36.59
CA PRO A 149 -5.54 11.25 36.14
C PRO A 149 -5.25 12.27 35.04
N LEU A 150 -6.26 12.62 34.21
CA LEU A 150 -6.08 13.79 33.35
C LEU A 150 -5.77 15.02 34.23
N PRO A 151 -4.92 15.96 33.75
CA PRO A 151 -4.61 17.19 34.47
C PRO A 151 -5.89 17.88 34.97
N GLY A 152 -5.95 18.14 36.28
CA GLY A 152 -7.11 18.72 36.95
C GLY A 152 -8.06 17.74 37.66
N LEU A 153 -7.79 16.43 37.65
CA LEU A 153 -8.53 15.45 38.46
C LEU A 153 -7.65 14.87 39.57
N HIS A 154 -7.92 15.23 40.83
CA HIS A 154 -7.14 14.73 41.98
C HIS A 154 -7.72 13.45 42.59
N HIS A 155 -8.95 13.05 42.22
CA HIS A 155 -9.68 11.92 42.81
C HIS A 155 -9.96 10.80 41.81
N ARG A 156 -9.87 9.54 42.26
CA ARG A 156 -10.17 8.35 41.44
C ARG A 156 -11.64 7.97 41.42
N LEU A 157 -12.40 8.45 42.39
CA LEU A 157 -13.83 8.21 42.57
C LEU A 157 -14.56 9.55 42.56
N ASP A 158 -15.82 9.55 42.13
CA ASP A 158 -16.70 10.68 42.32
C ASP A 158 -17.21 10.79 43.77
N SER A 159 -18.03 11.80 44.06
CA SER A 159 -18.62 12.03 45.39
C SER A 159 -19.52 10.88 45.88
N GLU A 160 -19.94 9.99 44.98
CA GLU A 160 -20.79 8.83 45.27
C GLU A 160 -19.99 7.51 45.26
N GLY A 161 -18.66 7.56 45.15
CA GLY A 161 -17.79 6.38 45.16
C GLY A 161 -17.67 5.66 43.82
N ASN A 162 -18.17 6.23 42.72
CA ASN A 162 -18.09 5.63 41.39
C ASN A 162 -16.73 5.88 40.73
N PRO A 163 -16.12 4.87 40.10
CA PRO A 163 -14.82 5.03 39.44
C PRO A 163 -14.91 5.89 38.18
N PHE A 164 -13.89 6.70 37.94
CA PHE A 164 -13.73 7.40 36.67
C PHE A 164 -13.18 6.48 35.57
N LEU A 165 -13.86 6.44 34.43
CA LEU A 165 -13.39 5.77 33.22
C LEU A 165 -12.77 6.80 32.26
N ARG A 166 -11.56 6.53 31.79
CA ARG A 166 -10.94 7.31 30.71
C ARG A 166 -11.48 6.83 29.37
N ILE A 167 -12.05 7.73 28.59
CA ILE A 167 -12.62 7.40 27.28
C ILE A 167 -11.85 8.14 26.20
N VAL A 168 -11.38 7.39 25.21
CA VAL A 168 -10.74 7.93 24.02
C VAL A 168 -11.78 8.03 22.91
N HIS A 169 -12.02 9.26 22.46
CA HIS A 169 -12.96 9.58 21.39
C HIS A 169 -12.28 10.37 20.27
N THR A 170 -12.95 10.53 19.12
CA THR A 170 -12.39 11.22 17.94
C THR A 170 -12.02 12.68 18.21
N ASN A 171 -12.69 13.32 19.16
CA ASN A 171 -12.38 14.68 19.61
C ASN A 171 -11.40 14.73 20.80
N GLY A 172 -10.80 13.61 21.22
CA GLY A 172 -9.75 13.54 22.26
C GLY A 172 -10.11 12.69 23.49
N PHE A 173 -9.48 12.98 24.62
CA PHE A 173 -9.68 12.26 25.88
C PHE A 173 -10.82 12.86 26.70
N HIS A 174 -11.62 11.98 27.28
CA HIS A 174 -12.70 12.26 28.24
C HIS A 174 -12.48 11.45 29.51
N GLN A 175 -12.99 11.96 30.62
CA GLN A 175 -13.00 11.25 31.88
C GLN A 175 -14.35 11.44 32.54
N ILE A 176 -15.08 10.36 32.74
CA ILE A 176 -16.48 10.38 33.19
C ILE A 176 -16.68 9.25 34.22
N PRO A 177 -17.39 9.49 35.34
CA PRO A 177 -17.74 8.43 36.27
C PRO A 177 -18.60 7.36 35.58
N ILE A 178 -18.32 6.08 35.85
CA ILE A 178 -19.12 4.96 35.36
C ILE A 178 -19.82 4.24 36.52
N VAL A 179 -21.09 3.93 36.32
CA VAL A 179 -21.94 3.15 37.22
C VAL A 179 -22.20 1.81 36.55
N TRP A 180 -21.73 0.73 37.17
CA TRP A 180 -21.86 -0.63 36.62
C TRP A 180 -23.26 -1.21 36.86
N CYS A 181 -23.74 -2.03 35.92
CA CYS A 181 -25.00 -2.76 36.09
C CYS A 181 -24.82 -3.92 37.06
N SER A 182 -25.81 -4.14 37.93
CA SER A 182 -25.85 -5.23 38.92
C SER A 182 -27.06 -6.15 38.79
N CYS A 183 -27.77 -6.12 37.66
CA CYS A 183 -28.92 -7.00 37.42
C CYS A 183 -28.51 -8.49 37.38
N SER A 184 -29.22 -9.33 38.15
CA SER A 184 -28.94 -10.76 38.34
C SER A 184 -29.14 -11.65 37.10
N ASP A 185 -29.87 -11.17 36.09
CA ASP A 185 -30.17 -11.95 34.87
C ASP A 185 -29.00 -11.94 33.87
N GLN A 186 -27.94 -11.19 34.17
CA GLN A 186 -26.72 -11.07 33.39
C GLN A 186 -25.51 -11.02 34.34
N GLU A 187 -24.87 -12.16 34.63
CA GLU A 187 -23.46 -12.18 35.05
C GLU A 187 -22.54 -11.74 33.89
N GLU A 188 -22.88 -10.64 33.23
CA GLU A 188 -22.10 -10.09 32.13
C GLU A 188 -20.95 -9.28 32.70
N SER A 189 -19.75 -9.70 32.33
CA SER A 189 -18.51 -9.05 32.69
C SER A 189 -18.48 -7.59 32.20
N HIS A 190 -17.77 -6.74 32.94
CA HIS A 190 -17.72 -5.28 32.69
C HIS A 190 -17.29 -4.92 31.26
N ASP A 191 -16.49 -5.75 30.59
CA ASP A 191 -16.09 -5.58 29.20
C ASP A 191 -17.28 -5.70 28.23
N LEU A 192 -18.18 -6.66 28.44
CA LEU A 192 -19.39 -6.83 27.63
C LEU A 192 -20.34 -5.64 27.80
N GLN A 193 -20.56 -5.19 29.05
CA GLN A 193 -21.39 -4.02 29.32
C GLN A 193 -20.87 -2.75 28.62
N LEU A 194 -19.54 -2.62 28.46
CA LEU A 194 -18.95 -1.52 27.69
C LEU A 194 -19.16 -1.69 26.18
N LEU A 195 -19.04 -2.91 25.65
CA LEU A 195 -19.28 -3.17 24.22
C LEU A 195 -20.72 -2.82 23.82
N ASP A 196 -21.70 -3.04 24.70
CA ASP A 196 -23.09 -2.61 24.51
C ASP A 196 -23.24 -1.09 24.42
N LEU A 197 -22.41 -0.34 25.17
CA LEU A 197 -22.29 1.12 25.06
C LEU A 197 -21.42 1.59 23.87
N LYS A 198 -21.00 0.67 22.99
CA LYS A 198 -20.07 0.94 21.88
C LYS A 198 -18.71 1.47 22.35
N LEU A 199 -18.28 1.00 23.51
CA LEU A 199 -16.97 1.26 24.09
C LEU A 199 -16.15 -0.04 24.07
N TYR A 200 -15.03 -0.01 23.38
CA TYR A 200 -14.08 -1.10 23.33
C TYR A 200 -13.10 -1.00 24.52
N PRO A 201 -13.06 -2.00 25.41
CA PRO A 201 -12.23 -1.93 26.61
C PRO A 201 -10.75 -2.15 26.30
N CYS A 202 -9.87 -1.47 27.04
CA CYS A 202 -8.43 -1.60 26.87
C CYS A 202 -7.84 -2.87 27.53
N SER A 203 -8.58 -3.44 28.48
CA SER A 203 -8.29 -4.65 29.26
C SER A 203 -9.61 -5.37 29.58
N SER A 204 -9.57 -6.66 29.94
CA SER A 204 -10.77 -7.46 30.27
C SER A 204 -11.06 -7.60 31.77
N VAL A 205 -10.14 -7.17 32.63
CA VAL A 205 -10.22 -7.38 34.09
C VAL A 205 -10.41 -6.06 34.84
N ASN A 206 -9.38 -5.19 34.79
CA ASN A 206 -9.43 -3.87 35.44
C ASN A 206 -9.51 -2.78 34.38
N ILE A 207 -10.72 -2.39 34.03
CA ILE A 207 -10.98 -1.49 32.91
C ILE A 207 -10.90 -0.03 33.38
N ARG A 208 -9.80 0.63 33.05
CA ARG A 208 -9.58 2.07 33.34
C ARG A 208 -9.65 2.95 32.11
N THR A 209 -9.47 2.36 30.93
CA THR A 209 -9.52 3.06 29.65
C THR A 209 -10.39 2.27 28.68
N ALA A 210 -11.24 2.99 27.96
CA ALA A 210 -12.03 2.46 26.86
C ALA A 210 -11.92 3.35 25.63
N PHE A 211 -12.00 2.75 24.45
CA PHE A 211 -11.99 3.45 23.16
C PHE A 211 -13.40 3.39 22.59
N SER A 212 -13.98 4.54 22.22
CA SER A 212 -15.23 4.50 21.46
C SER A 212 -15.04 3.74 20.13
N PHE A 213 -16.05 3.00 19.68
CA PHE A 213 -15.97 2.34 18.36
C PHE A 213 -15.65 3.35 17.24
N GLN A 214 -16.15 4.57 17.38
CA GLN A 214 -15.91 5.65 16.43
C GLN A 214 -14.42 6.04 16.33
N VAL A 215 -13.66 6.08 17.44
CA VAL A 215 -12.23 6.39 17.37
C VAL A 215 -11.42 5.27 16.73
N LEU A 216 -11.83 4.01 16.95
CA LEU A 216 -11.19 2.84 16.35
C LEU A 216 -11.49 2.71 14.84
N ASP A 217 -12.69 3.10 14.41
CA ASP A 217 -13.02 3.22 12.99
C ASP A 217 -12.28 4.42 12.35
N ASP A 218 -12.22 5.57 13.02
CA ASP A 218 -11.54 6.78 12.52
C ASP A 218 -10.01 6.57 12.37
N ILE A 219 -9.36 5.91 13.33
CA ILE A 219 -7.92 5.59 13.20
C ILE A 219 -7.65 4.61 12.07
N ARG A 220 -8.52 3.61 11.86
CA ARG A 220 -8.36 2.68 10.74
C ARG A 220 -8.49 3.42 9.41
N SER A 221 -9.49 4.30 9.25
CA SER A 221 -9.63 5.14 8.06
C SER A 221 -8.43 6.07 7.85
N CYS A 222 -7.95 6.73 8.91
CA CYS A 222 -6.75 7.55 8.84
C CYS A 222 -5.50 6.74 8.46
N ASN A 223 -5.39 5.48 8.92
CA ASN A 223 -4.29 4.62 8.55
C ASN A 223 -4.37 4.15 7.09
N LEU A 224 -5.56 3.82 6.58
CA LEU A 224 -5.77 3.37 5.21
C LEU A 224 -5.66 4.50 4.19
N ASP A 225 -6.29 5.65 4.44
CA ASP A 225 -6.39 6.73 3.45
C ASP A 225 -5.29 7.80 3.61
N LEU A 226 -4.86 8.08 4.84
CA LEU A 226 -3.84 9.10 5.13
C LEU A 226 -2.47 8.49 5.44
N HIS A 227 -2.36 7.17 5.55
CA HIS A 227 -1.14 6.45 5.96
C HIS A 227 -0.59 6.92 7.31
N ALA A 228 -1.47 7.44 8.17
CA ALA A 228 -1.08 7.94 9.48
C ALA A 228 -0.65 6.79 10.41
N SER A 229 0.47 6.98 11.11
CA SER A 229 0.91 6.02 12.14
C SER A 229 0.08 6.18 13.42
N TYR A 230 0.06 5.14 14.26
CA TYR A 230 -0.60 5.20 15.58
C TYR A 230 -0.04 6.33 16.46
N TYR A 231 1.25 6.64 16.31
CA TYR A 231 1.88 7.76 17.00
C TYR A 231 1.34 9.11 16.53
N GLN A 232 1.30 9.35 15.20
CA GLN A 232 0.75 10.58 14.62
C GLN A 232 -0.72 10.77 15.01
N TYR A 233 -1.50 9.70 15.01
CA TYR A 233 -2.89 9.74 15.43
C TYR A 233 -3.03 10.04 16.93
N SER A 234 -2.18 9.44 17.78
CA SER A 234 -2.13 9.78 19.21
C SER A 234 -1.79 11.25 19.43
N LEU A 235 -0.83 11.82 18.70
CA LEU A 235 -0.52 13.25 18.78
C LEU A 235 -1.71 14.13 18.39
N ARG A 236 -2.48 13.73 17.37
CA ARG A 236 -3.74 14.40 17.02
C ARG A 236 -4.71 14.37 18.20
N LEU A 237 -4.95 13.22 18.82
CA LEU A 237 -5.86 13.12 19.99
C LEU A 237 -5.42 14.01 21.16
N ARG A 238 -4.11 14.08 21.44
CA ARG A 238 -3.57 14.95 22.48
C ARG A 238 -3.81 16.43 22.17
N ARG A 239 -3.53 16.87 20.93
CA ARG A 239 -3.78 18.25 20.48
C ARG A 239 -5.27 18.61 20.48
N MET A 240 -6.14 17.69 20.09
CA MET A 240 -7.60 17.89 20.13
C MET A 240 -8.11 18.08 21.57
N THR A 241 -7.45 17.44 22.54
CA THR A 241 -7.79 17.59 23.95
C THR A 241 -7.26 18.90 24.54
N SER A 242 -5.96 19.15 24.36
CA SER A 242 -5.31 20.38 24.75
C SER A 242 -4.34 20.84 23.65
N ALA A 243 -4.72 21.93 22.97
CA ALA A 243 -3.86 22.54 21.96
C ALA A 243 -2.67 23.29 22.60
N VAL A 244 -2.83 23.78 23.83
CA VAL A 244 -1.81 24.56 24.54
C VAL A 244 -0.82 23.64 25.25
N PHE A 245 -1.31 22.56 25.88
CA PHE A 245 -0.50 21.61 26.65
C PHE A 245 -0.76 20.16 26.23
N PRO A 246 -0.42 19.76 24.99
CA PRO A 246 -0.64 18.39 24.51
C PRO A 246 0.25 17.36 25.22
N SER A 247 1.40 17.78 25.76
CA SER A 247 2.32 16.91 26.52
C SER A 247 1.70 16.38 27.81
N TYR A 248 0.78 17.13 28.43
CA TYR A 248 0.12 16.73 29.68
C TYR A 248 -0.93 15.63 29.48
N MET A 249 -1.22 15.26 28.22
CA MET A 249 -2.15 14.19 27.91
C MET A 249 -1.45 12.83 27.94
N PRO A 250 -2.11 11.79 28.49
CA PRO A 250 -1.53 10.45 28.61
C PRO A 250 -0.96 9.89 27.30
N ASN A 251 0.14 9.15 27.42
CA ASN A 251 0.70 8.40 26.31
C ASN A 251 0.07 7.02 26.18
N LEU A 252 -0.94 6.89 25.32
CA LEU A 252 -1.67 5.64 25.09
C LEU A 252 -1.37 5.01 23.72
N VAL A 253 -0.19 5.26 23.14
CA VAL A 253 0.15 4.76 21.79
C VAL A 253 0.16 3.23 21.76
N ALA A 254 0.68 2.57 22.80
CA ALA A 254 0.75 1.12 22.87
C ALA A 254 -0.65 0.48 22.99
N GLU A 255 -1.49 1.05 23.84
CA GLU A 255 -2.88 0.66 24.07
C GLU A 255 -3.71 0.86 22.80
N LEU A 256 -3.55 2.01 22.14
CA LEU A 256 -4.22 2.33 20.89
C LEU A 256 -3.79 1.38 19.78
N ARG A 257 -2.50 1.08 19.65
CA ARG A 257 -1.97 0.09 18.70
C ARG A 257 -2.59 -1.29 18.97
N ARG A 258 -2.61 -1.74 20.23
CA ARG A 258 -3.20 -3.04 20.63
C ARG A 258 -4.70 -3.12 20.33
N ALA A 259 -5.48 -2.13 20.78
CA ALA A 259 -6.91 -2.07 20.54
C ALA A 259 -7.24 -2.00 19.04
N SER A 260 -6.45 -1.24 18.26
CA SER A 260 -6.65 -1.15 16.82
C SER A 260 -6.39 -2.48 16.10
N ARG A 261 -5.34 -3.22 16.49
CA ARG A 261 -5.07 -4.58 15.95
C ARG A 261 -6.25 -5.53 16.20
N GLN A 262 -6.74 -5.57 17.43
CA GLN A 262 -7.88 -6.40 17.82
C GLN A 262 -9.16 -5.97 17.07
N TRP A 263 -9.44 -4.67 17.03
CA TRP A 263 -10.60 -4.11 16.34
C TRP A 263 -10.61 -4.44 14.85
N ARG A 264 -9.47 -4.27 14.17
CA ARG A 264 -9.30 -4.64 12.76
C ARG A 264 -9.63 -6.11 12.53
N ASN A 265 -9.10 -7.01 13.36
CA ASN A 265 -9.38 -8.44 13.25
C ASN A 265 -10.87 -8.76 13.45
N LEU A 266 -11.52 -8.16 14.45
CA LEU A 266 -12.95 -8.32 14.69
C LEU A 266 -13.80 -7.79 13.53
N LYS A 267 -13.45 -6.63 12.97
CA LYS A 267 -14.14 -6.07 11.79
C LYS A 267 -13.98 -6.96 10.57
N LEU A 268 -12.78 -7.49 10.34
CA LEU A 268 -12.51 -8.43 9.25
C LEU A 268 -13.34 -9.71 9.39
N ARG A 269 -13.30 -10.35 10.56
CA ARG A 269 -14.11 -11.54 10.86
C ARG A 269 -15.60 -11.28 10.73
N LYS A 270 -16.08 -10.12 11.21
CA LYS A 270 -17.47 -9.70 11.05
C LYS A 270 -17.85 -9.57 9.58
N TRP A 271 -16.99 -8.97 8.76
CA TRP A 271 -17.25 -8.77 7.33
C TRP A 271 -17.46 -10.08 6.58
N PHE A 272 -16.66 -11.11 6.89
CA PHE A 272 -16.81 -12.44 6.30
C PHE A 272 -17.81 -13.35 7.04
N GLY A 273 -18.45 -12.88 8.11
CA GLY A 273 -19.38 -13.69 8.92
C GLY A 273 -18.72 -14.83 9.71
N LYS A 274 -17.43 -14.68 10.07
CA LYS A 274 -16.58 -15.71 10.69
C LYS A 274 -16.13 -15.36 12.11
N THR A 275 -17.07 -14.98 12.96
CA THR A 275 -16.81 -14.63 14.37
C THR A 275 -16.76 -15.85 15.32
N SER A 276 -17.20 -17.03 14.88
CA SER A 276 -17.17 -18.28 15.65
C SER A 276 -15.81 -18.98 15.60
N LYS A 277 -15.62 -20.02 16.43
CA LYS A 277 -14.41 -20.88 16.48
C LYS A 277 -14.19 -21.74 15.21
N ALA A 278 -14.83 -21.42 14.09
CA ALA A 278 -14.64 -22.18 12.86
C ALA A 278 -13.17 -22.10 12.41
N ASN A 279 -12.61 -23.24 12.00
CA ASN A 279 -11.29 -23.27 11.38
C ASN A 279 -11.35 -22.51 10.07
N LEU A 280 -10.64 -21.39 10.00
CA LEU A 280 -10.51 -20.61 8.78
C LEU A 280 -9.49 -21.27 7.85
N THR A 281 -9.77 -21.23 6.54
CA THR A 281 -8.86 -21.70 5.51
C THR A 281 -7.97 -20.57 4.98
N ARG A 282 -6.89 -20.93 4.28
CA ARG A 282 -5.96 -19.97 3.67
C ARG A 282 -6.69 -19.06 2.68
N GLY A 283 -6.42 -17.76 2.75
CA GLY A 283 -7.05 -16.74 1.91
C GLY A 283 -8.55 -16.50 2.13
N GLU A 284 -9.21 -17.16 3.09
CA GLU A 284 -10.67 -17.07 3.27
C GLU A 284 -11.16 -15.68 3.70
N LEU A 285 -10.31 -14.89 4.37
CA LEU A 285 -10.60 -13.52 4.80
C LEU A 285 -10.10 -12.47 3.80
N ALA A 286 -9.83 -12.84 2.56
CA ALA A 286 -9.37 -11.94 1.51
C ALA A 286 -10.29 -11.97 0.29
N ILE A 287 -10.75 -10.79 -0.12
CA ILE A 287 -11.55 -10.63 -1.33
C ILE A 287 -10.65 -10.63 -2.57
N PHE A 288 -11.04 -11.40 -3.59
CA PHE A 288 -10.35 -11.43 -4.89
C PHE A 288 -11.14 -10.69 -6.00
N CYS A 289 -10.58 -10.63 -7.21
CA CYS A 289 -11.14 -9.91 -8.34
C CYS A 289 -12.44 -10.55 -8.86
N ALA A 290 -13.58 -9.85 -8.73
CA ALA A 290 -14.87 -10.33 -9.24
C ALA A 290 -14.94 -10.47 -10.77
N SER A 291 -14.05 -9.82 -11.52
CA SER A 291 -13.98 -9.92 -12.98
C SER A 291 -12.99 -10.96 -13.49
N CYS A 292 -12.20 -11.58 -12.60
CA CYS A 292 -11.39 -12.74 -12.98
C CYS A 292 -12.27 -13.99 -13.08
N PRO A 293 -11.98 -14.89 -14.03
CA PRO A 293 -12.70 -16.17 -14.14
C PRO A 293 -12.51 -16.98 -12.86
N GLN A 294 -13.61 -17.38 -12.24
CA GLN A 294 -13.66 -18.14 -11.00
C GLN A 294 -14.70 -19.25 -11.13
N VAL A 295 -14.21 -20.50 -11.18
CA VAL A 295 -15.03 -21.69 -11.36
C VAL A 295 -16.03 -21.82 -10.21
N GLY A 296 -17.30 -22.09 -10.55
CA GLY A 296 -18.38 -22.20 -9.57
C GLY A 296 -18.89 -20.87 -9.00
N MET A 297 -18.29 -19.73 -9.36
CA MET A 297 -18.72 -18.41 -8.91
C MET A 297 -19.29 -17.53 -10.03
N ASN A 298 -18.50 -17.26 -11.08
CA ASN A 298 -18.88 -16.27 -12.10
C ASN A 298 -18.70 -16.74 -13.55
N LEU A 299 -18.44 -18.04 -13.76
CA LEU A 299 -18.44 -18.64 -15.09
C LEU A 299 -19.85 -19.16 -15.44
N PRO A 300 -20.32 -18.95 -16.68
CA PRO A 300 -21.63 -19.41 -17.12
C PRO A 300 -21.67 -20.94 -17.27
N ASN A 301 -22.87 -21.53 -17.21
CA ASN A 301 -23.04 -22.96 -17.50
C ASN A 301 -22.54 -23.30 -18.92
N GLY A 302 -21.79 -24.39 -19.06
CA GLY A 302 -21.23 -24.81 -20.36
C GLY A 302 -19.96 -24.08 -20.79
N TRP A 303 -19.34 -23.26 -19.91
CA TRP A 303 -18.08 -22.56 -20.20
C TRP A 303 -16.97 -23.50 -20.70
N GLN A 304 -16.96 -24.76 -20.27
CA GLN A 304 -15.99 -25.77 -20.70
C GLN A 304 -16.06 -26.07 -22.21
N ASP A 305 -17.24 -25.98 -22.83
CA ASP A 305 -17.39 -26.21 -24.27
C ASP A 305 -16.94 -25.00 -25.10
N GLU A 306 -17.11 -23.79 -24.57
CA GLU A 306 -16.63 -22.56 -25.22
C GLU A 306 -15.10 -22.50 -25.25
N ILE A 307 -14.44 -22.96 -24.19
CA ILE A 307 -12.98 -23.03 -24.13
C ILE A 307 -12.41 -23.93 -25.23
N LYS A 308 -13.09 -25.02 -25.59
CA LYS A 308 -12.64 -25.89 -26.70
C LYS A 308 -12.52 -25.11 -28.02
N LYS A 309 -13.31 -24.05 -28.19
CA LYS A 309 -13.28 -23.16 -29.36
C LYS A 309 -12.30 -22.00 -29.17
N LYS A 310 -12.30 -21.38 -27.98
CA LYS A 310 -11.51 -20.20 -27.63
C LYS A 310 -10.88 -20.36 -26.24
N PRO A 311 -9.71 -21.01 -26.13
CA PRO A 311 -9.10 -21.30 -24.83
C PRO A 311 -8.82 -20.05 -23.98
N TYR A 312 -8.55 -18.92 -24.62
CA TYR A 312 -8.22 -17.65 -23.97
C TYR A 312 -9.42 -16.92 -23.34
N LEU A 313 -10.67 -17.30 -23.65
CA LEU A 313 -11.86 -16.53 -23.24
C LEU A 313 -12.02 -16.44 -21.72
N TYR A 314 -11.70 -17.53 -21.00
CA TYR A 314 -11.78 -17.62 -19.54
C TYR A 314 -10.39 -17.83 -18.92
N ARG A 315 -9.34 -17.35 -19.60
CA ARG A 315 -7.96 -17.50 -19.12
C ARG A 315 -7.73 -16.63 -17.87
N GLY A 316 -7.18 -17.24 -16.82
CA GLY A 316 -6.68 -16.49 -15.65
C GLY A 316 -5.47 -15.64 -16.04
N THR A 317 -5.26 -14.48 -15.41
CA THR A 317 -4.06 -13.66 -15.66
C THR A 317 -3.47 -13.18 -14.35
N LEU A 318 -2.27 -13.67 -14.04
CA LEU A 318 -1.52 -13.31 -12.85
C LEU A 318 -0.22 -12.62 -13.25
N ALA A 319 0.08 -11.50 -12.60
CA ALA A 319 1.39 -10.88 -12.60
C ALA A 319 2.07 -11.19 -11.26
N ALA A 320 3.40 -11.37 -11.30
CA ALA A 320 4.25 -11.58 -10.13
C ALA A 320 5.34 -10.51 -10.12
N ASP A 321 5.67 -10.01 -8.93
CA ASP A 321 6.72 -9.01 -8.74
C ASP A 321 7.15 -8.95 -7.27
N GLY A 322 8.35 -8.41 -7.03
CA GLY A 322 9.01 -8.28 -5.74
C GLY A 322 9.31 -6.83 -5.35
N ASN A 323 8.88 -6.43 -4.16
CA ASN A 323 9.09 -5.10 -3.60
C ASN A 323 10.14 -5.09 -2.48
N MET A 324 11.33 -4.56 -2.79
CA MET A 324 12.46 -4.45 -1.85
C MET A 324 12.37 -3.26 -0.88
N THR A 325 11.38 -2.38 -1.05
CA THR A 325 11.13 -1.24 -0.13
C THR A 325 10.33 -1.67 1.09
N ALA A 326 9.54 -2.75 0.96
CA ALA A 326 8.85 -3.38 2.06
C ALA A 326 9.81 -4.28 2.87
N ASP A 327 10.89 -3.73 3.41
CA ASP A 327 11.79 -4.44 4.31
C ASP A 327 11.31 -4.42 5.77
N HIS A 328 11.92 -5.25 6.62
CA HIS A 328 11.65 -5.32 8.05
C HIS A 328 12.96 -5.46 8.83
N VAL A 329 13.06 -4.70 9.92
CA VAL A 329 14.22 -4.72 10.82
C VAL A 329 13.98 -5.78 11.88
N ARG A 330 15.01 -6.62 12.07
CA ARG A 330 14.96 -7.69 13.06
C ARG A 330 14.75 -7.11 14.46
N GLN A 331 13.74 -7.63 15.14
CA GLN A 331 13.39 -7.22 16.50
C GLN A 331 14.29 -7.91 17.54
N LYS A 332 14.53 -7.25 18.68
CA LYS A 332 15.30 -7.84 19.81
C LYS A 332 14.57 -9.04 20.44
N SER A 333 13.23 -9.04 20.43
CA SER A 333 12.36 -10.04 21.08
C SER A 333 11.75 -11.03 20.09
N ASP A 334 12.58 -11.62 19.23
CA ASP A 334 12.13 -12.58 18.21
C ASP A 334 11.43 -13.79 18.87
N GLY A 335 10.26 -14.18 18.36
CA GLY A 335 9.49 -15.34 18.82
C GLY A 335 8.42 -15.12 19.92
N GLN A 336 8.22 -13.90 20.43
CA GLN A 336 7.15 -13.59 21.40
C GLN A 336 5.89 -12.98 20.77
N ASP A 337 5.83 -12.93 19.45
CA ASP A 337 4.74 -12.30 18.71
C ASP A 337 3.42 -13.06 18.84
N VAL A 338 2.36 -12.32 19.17
CA VAL A 338 0.98 -12.82 19.13
C VAL A 338 0.37 -12.52 17.77
N TRP A 339 0.01 -13.59 17.05
CA TRP A 339 -0.59 -13.57 15.73
C TRP A 339 -2.12 -13.69 15.83
N LEU A 340 -2.85 -12.75 15.24
CA LEU A 340 -4.32 -12.80 15.17
C LEU A 340 -4.85 -13.53 13.92
N THR A 341 -3.97 -13.67 12.91
CA THR A 341 -4.15 -14.39 11.65
C THR A 341 -2.85 -15.12 11.29
N ASN A 342 -2.97 -16.22 10.57
CA ASN A 342 -1.89 -17.04 10.04
C ASN A 342 -2.23 -17.58 8.64
N GLY A 343 -2.27 -16.69 7.65
CA GLY A 343 -2.49 -17.05 6.25
C GLY A 343 -3.94 -17.00 5.76
N GLU A 344 -4.88 -16.56 6.59
CA GLU A 344 -6.28 -16.41 6.17
C GLU A 344 -6.49 -15.17 5.30
N GLY A 345 -5.53 -14.25 5.22
CA GLY A 345 -5.57 -13.02 4.44
C GLY A 345 -4.83 -13.10 3.10
N PHE A 346 -4.12 -12.03 2.75
CA PHE A 346 -3.25 -11.95 1.56
C PHE A 346 -1.85 -12.49 1.84
N MET A 347 -1.33 -12.23 3.03
CA MET A 347 -0.08 -12.79 3.52
C MET A 347 -0.19 -14.30 3.67
N THR A 348 0.88 -15.02 3.37
CA THR A 348 0.92 -16.48 3.46
C THR A 348 0.84 -17.00 4.90
N ASN A 349 0.43 -18.27 5.06
CA ASN A 349 0.61 -19.02 6.30
C ASN A 349 2.10 -19.13 6.65
N LYS A 350 2.48 -18.70 7.84
CA LYS A 350 3.89 -18.58 8.27
C LYS A 350 4.56 -19.94 8.46
N ASP A 351 3.84 -20.91 9.00
CA ASP A 351 4.41 -22.18 9.45
C ASP A 351 4.64 -23.10 8.25
N GLN A 352 3.66 -23.17 7.34
CA GLN A 352 3.81 -23.89 6.08
C GLN A 352 4.84 -23.23 5.18
N TYR A 353 4.86 -21.89 5.12
CA TYR A 353 5.86 -21.18 4.32
C TYR A 353 7.28 -21.40 4.82
N ARG A 354 7.49 -21.37 6.14
CA ARG A 354 8.80 -21.70 6.75
C ARG A 354 9.22 -23.14 6.44
N SER A 355 8.27 -24.07 6.47
CA SER A 355 8.53 -25.48 6.16
C SER A 355 8.90 -25.66 4.69
N HIS A 356 8.19 -24.98 3.78
CA HIS A 356 8.54 -24.88 2.36
C HIS A 356 9.97 -24.36 2.15
N LEU A 357 10.31 -23.23 2.76
CA LEU A 357 11.64 -22.64 2.63
C LEU A 357 12.76 -23.56 3.14
N SER A 358 12.48 -24.38 4.15
CA SER A 358 13.45 -25.35 4.68
C SER A 358 13.64 -26.57 3.77
N ALA A 359 12.63 -26.93 2.98
CA ALA A 359 12.68 -28.04 2.03
C ALA A 359 13.14 -27.60 0.63
N ALA A 360 13.08 -26.31 0.31
CA ALA A 360 13.38 -25.78 -1.01
C ALA A 360 14.87 -25.90 -1.37
N LEU A 361 15.13 -26.44 -2.57
CA LEU A 361 16.45 -26.51 -3.16
C LEU A 361 16.74 -25.25 -3.98
N GLU A 362 17.85 -24.58 -3.70
CA GLU A 362 18.28 -23.39 -4.46
C GLU A 362 19.13 -23.82 -5.66
N MET A 363 18.53 -23.79 -6.86
CA MET A 363 19.24 -24.06 -8.11
C MET A 363 19.85 -22.77 -8.66
N LYS A 364 21.18 -22.68 -8.70
CA LYS A 364 21.88 -21.58 -9.39
C LYS A 364 21.76 -21.76 -10.89
N GLN A 365 21.06 -20.85 -11.57
CA GLN A 365 21.00 -20.79 -13.02
C GLN A 365 22.00 -19.77 -13.57
N THR A 366 22.70 -20.16 -14.63
CA THR A 366 23.51 -19.24 -15.44
C THR A 366 22.57 -18.35 -16.26
N THR A 367 22.65 -17.04 -16.06
CA THR A 367 21.83 -16.09 -16.80
C THR A 367 22.21 -16.11 -18.28
N THR A 368 21.28 -16.52 -19.15
CA THR A 368 21.46 -16.52 -20.60
C THR A 368 21.19 -15.16 -21.24
N CYS A 369 20.65 -14.22 -20.47
CA CYS A 369 20.25 -12.89 -20.94
C CYS A 369 21.31 -11.82 -20.59
N HIS A 370 21.80 -11.10 -21.60
CA HIS A 370 23.00 -10.24 -21.55
C HIS A 370 23.01 -9.09 -20.51
N ARG A 371 21.86 -8.68 -19.96
CA ARG A 371 21.77 -7.50 -19.05
C ARG A 371 21.31 -7.79 -17.62
N TYR A 372 21.10 -9.06 -17.27
CA TYR A 372 20.57 -9.44 -15.95
C TYR A 372 21.55 -9.28 -14.77
N ARG A 373 22.81 -8.89 -15.02
CA ARG A 373 23.84 -8.65 -13.98
C ARG A 373 23.46 -7.59 -12.93
N ALA A 374 22.42 -6.78 -13.15
CA ALA A 374 21.97 -5.77 -12.18
C ALA A 374 21.20 -6.37 -10.98
N MET A 375 20.51 -7.52 -11.13
CA MET A 375 19.75 -8.14 -10.02
C MET A 375 20.61 -9.06 -9.14
N GLU A 376 21.75 -9.57 -9.61
CA GLU A 376 22.67 -10.31 -8.74
C GLU A 376 23.15 -9.46 -7.55
N HIS A 377 23.25 -8.13 -7.70
CA HIS A 377 23.67 -7.23 -6.63
C HIS A 377 22.57 -6.92 -5.59
N SER A 378 21.28 -7.12 -5.89
CA SER A 378 20.18 -6.91 -4.92
C SER A 378 19.94 -8.12 -3.99
N SER A 379 20.48 -9.29 -4.33
CA SER A 379 20.43 -10.53 -3.53
C SER A 379 21.41 -10.58 -2.34
N SER A 380 22.13 -9.47 -2.10
CA SER A 380 23.04 -9.33 -0.97
C SER A 380 22.26 -9.33 0.34
N SER A 381 22.60 -10.23 1.27
CA SER A 381 22.03 -10.22 2.61
C SER A 381 22.30 -8.87 3.27
N ARG A 382 21.25 -8.09 3.55
CA ARG A 382 21.35 -6.84 4.27
C ARG A 382 21.43 -7.14 5.77
N THR A 383 22.49 -6.67 6.42
CA THR A 383 22.70 -6.86 7.86
C THR A 383 21.58 -6.16 8.66
N GLY A 384 21.06 -6.83 9.69
CA GLY A 384 20.02 -6.28 10.57
C GLY A 384 18.57 -6.48 10.10
N LEU A 385 18.35 -7.06 8.92
CA LEU A 385 17.00 -7.40 8.44
C LEU A 385 16.69 -8.89 8.65
N ASP A 386 15.43 -9.20 8.91
CA ASP A 386 14.83 -10.53 8.87
C ASP A 386 13.94 -10.71 7.61
N VAL A 387 13.37 -9.61 7.11
CA VAL A 387 12.70 -9.53 5.80
C VAL A 387 13.37 -8.46 4.93
N THR A 388 13.85 -8.87 3.75
CA THR A 388 14.52 -7.99 2.78
C THR A 388 13.58 -7.36 1.75
N GLY A 389 12.34 -7.83 1.67
CA GLY A 389 11.32 -7.38 0.73
C GLY A 389 10.07 -8.24 0.77
N LEU A 390 9.09 -7.92 -0.06
CA LEU A 390 7.79 -8.60 -0.15
C LEU A 390 7.51 -8.98 -1.61
N GLY A 391 7.16 -10.24 -1.88
CA GLY A 391 6.68 -10.67 -3.20
C GLY A 391 5.21 -11.03 -3.17
N THR A 392 4.50 -10.93 -4.29
CA THR A 392 3.11 -11.39 -4.38
C THR A 392 2.71 -11.67 -5.82
N HIS A 393 1.57 -12.36 -5.98
CA HIS A 393 0.85 -12.36 -7.24
C HIS A 393 -0.39 -11.45 -7.16
N ALA A 394 -0.76 -10.88 -8.30
CA ALA A 394 -1.99 -10.10 -8.46
C ALA A 394 -2.62 -10.33 -9.83
N CYS A 395 -3.92 -10.07 -9.94
CA CYS A 395 -4.61 -10.03 -11.22
C CYS A 395 -3.97 -8.96 -12.12
N ALA A 396 -3.37 -9.37 -13.25
CA ALA A 396 -2.70 -8.43 -14.15
C ALA A 396 -3.65 -7.42 -14.81
N ARG A 397 -4.93 -7.78 -14.94
CA ARG A 397 -5.94 -6.96 -15.64
C ARG A 397 -6.55 -5.88 -14.76
N HIS A 398 -6.75 -6.17 -13.47
CA HIS A 398 -7.51 -5.31 -12.57
C HIS A 398 -6.69 -4.85 -11.35
N GLY A 399 -5.56 -5.49 -11.05
CA GLY A 399 -4.68 -5.13 -9.94
C GLY A 399 -5.22 -5.56 -8.58
N CYS A 400 -5.98 -6.65 -8.50
CA CYS A 400 -6.35 -7.23 -7.21
C CYS A 400 -5.27 -8.22 -6.76
N PHE A 401 -4.75 -8.04 -5.54
CA PHE A 401 -3.83 -9.01 -4.93
C PHE A 401 -4.48 -10.39 -4.82
N ALA A 402 -3.73 -11.44 -5.08
CA ALA A 402 -4.20 -12.81 -4.91
C ALA A 402 -4.10 -13.22 -3.42
N PRO A 403 -5.18 -13.77 -2.81
CA PRO A 403 -5.17 -14.24 -1.44
C PRO A 403 -4.06 -15.26 -1.15
N GLY A 404 -3.49 -15.23 0.06
CA GLY A 404 -2.41 -16.13 0.50
C GLY A 404 -1.08 -16.05 -0.27
N SER A 405 -0.99 -15.23 -1.32
CA SER A 405 0.19 -15.20 -2.21
C SER A 405 1.30 -14.26 -1.74
N ALA A 406 1.04 -13.35 -0.81
CA ALA A 406 2.05 -12.39 -0.38
C ALA A 406 3.07 -13.06 0.55
N VAL A 407 4.36 -12.95 0.20
CA VAL A 407 5.46 -13.67 0.81
C VAL A 407 6.59 -12.73 1.21
N ASP A 408 7.10 -12.89 2.43
CA ASP A 408 8.30 -12.18 2.87
C ASP A 408 9.55 -12.82 2.25
N PHE A 409 10.48 -11.99 1.80
CA PHE A 409 11.78 -12.39 1.29
C PHE A 409 12.82 -12.44 2.40
N GLN A 410 13.53 -13.55 2.56
CA GLN A 410 14.59 -13.68 3.57
C GLN A 410 15.94 -13.18 3.06
N LYS A 411 16.18 -13.24 1.74
CA LYS A 411 17.45 -12.86 1.12
C LYS A 411 17.23 -12.44 -0.33
N GLY A 412 16.71 -11.24 -0.51
CA GLY A 412 16.23 -10.77 -1.80
C GLY A 412 15.14 -11.68 -2.38
N GLU A 413 14.74 -11.39 -3.60
CA GLU A 413 13.78 -12.21 -4.31
C GLU A 413 14.46 -13.47 -4.85
N ARG A 414 14.13 -14.62 -4.27
CA ARG A 414 14.55 -15.93 -4.77
C ARG A 414 13.37 -16.63 -5.42
N GLN A 415 13.67 -17.49 -6.39
CA GLN A 415 12.65 -18.24 -7.12
C GLN A 415 11.75 -19.06 -6.17
N MET A 416 12.32 -19.64 -5.11
CA MET A 416 11.54 -20.38 -4.09
C MET A 416 10.46 -19.52 -3.40
N ASN A 417 10.68 -18.20 -3.26
CA ASN A 417 9.68 -17.31 -2.69
C ASN A 417 8.49 -17.17 -3.66
N ILE A 418 8.79 -16.99 -4.95
CA ILE A 418 7.80 -16.83 -6.03
C ILE A 418 7.07 -18.15 -6.34
N ASP A 419 7.76 -19.29 -6.23
CA ASP A 419 7.17 -20.62 -6.42
C ASP A 419 5.99 -20.84 -5.46
N TRP A 420 6.19 -20.52 -4.19
CA TRP A 420 5.13 -20.56 -3.17
C TRP A 420 4.01 -19.58 -3.48
N SER A 421 4.38 -18.33 -3.76
CA SER A 421 3.43 -17.26 -4.09
C SER A 421 2.51 -17.65 -5.25
N LEU A 422 3.06 -18.29 -6.29
CA LEU A 422 2.33 -18.79 -7.45
C LEU A 422 1.38 -19.92 -7.06
N CYS A 423 1.86 -20.94 -6.33
CA CYS A 423 1.04 -22.08 -5.94
C CYS A 423 -0.14 -21.66 -5.06
N GLU A 424 0.09 -20.77 -4.08
CA GLU A 424 -0.99 -20.24 -3.25
C GLU A 424 -1.96 -19.40 -4.07
N ALA A 425 -1.48 -18.49 -4.93
CA ALA A 425 -2.34 -17.69 -5.79
C ALA A 425 -3.22 -18.57 -6.69
N MET A 426 -2.68 -19.64 -7.27
CA MET A 426 -3.43 -20.56 -8.12
C MET A 426 -4.58 -21.24 -7.36
N LYS A 427 -4.28 -21.74 -6.16
CA LYS A 427 -5.26 -22.47 -5.32
C LYS A 427 -6.33 -21.55 -4.74
N THR A 428 -5.93 -20.42 -4.13
CA THR A 428 -6.86 -19.54 -3.42
C THR A 428 -7.76 -18.74 -4.36
N THR A 429 -7.33 -18.52 -5.61
CA THR A 429 -8.15 -17.83 -6.62
C THR A 429 -8.94 -18.79 -7.52
N GLY A 430 -8.77 -20.11 -7.35
CA GLY A 430 -9.41 -21.14 -8.18
C GLY A 430 -8.92 -21.18 -9.62
N MET A 431 -7.74 -20.61 -9.89
CA MET A 431 -7.13 -20.62 -11.22
C MET A 431 -6.50 -21.97 -11.57
N ASP A 432 -6.22 -22.80 -10.57
CA ASP A 432 -5.84 -24.21 -10.74
C ASP A 432 -6.93 -25.07 -11.42
N GLN A 433 -8.18 -24.62 -11.40
CA GLN A 433 -9.30 -25.28 -12.09
C GLN A 433 -9.47 -24.82 -13.54
N LEU A 434 -8.68 -23.84 -13.99
CA LEU A 434 -8.72 -23.33 -15.35
C LEU A 434 -7.73 -24.08 -16.25
N PRO A 435 -8.04 -24.29 -17.53
CA PRO A 435 -7.15 -25.00 -18.45
C PRO A 435 -5.90 -24.18 -18.81
N GLU A 436 -6.00 -22.84 -18.78
CA GLU A 436 -4.90 -21.94 -19.11
C GLU A 436 -4.85 -20.77 -18.14
N VAL A 437 -3.63 -20.42 -17.71
CA VAL A 437 -3.33 -19.23 -16.94
C VAL A 437 -2.15 -18.51 -17.57
N LEU A 438 -2.32 -17.22 -17.84
CA LEU A 438 -1.24 -16.34 -18.26
C LEU A 438 -0.48 -15.87 -17.02
N HIS A 439 0.76 -16.29 -16.90
CA HIS A 439 1.68 -15.87 -15.84
C HIS A 439 2.65 -14.84 -16.42
N ILE A 440 2.65 -13.64 -15.84
CA ILE A 440 3.51 -12.52 -16.22
C ILE A 440 4.52 -12.31 -15.10
N TYR A 441 5.79 -12.35 -15.43
CA TYR A 441 6.89 -12.15 -14.48
C TYR A 441 8.14 -11.73 -15.24
N ASP A 442 8.90 -10.79 -14.70
CA ASP A 442 10.06 -10.17 -15.35
C ASP A 442 11.06 -11.20 -15.88
N ILE A 443 11.33 -12.22 -15.08
CA ILE A 443 12.27 -13.28 -15.43
C ILE A 443 11.61 -14.52 -15.95
N ASN A 444 10.41 -14.43 -16.51
CA ASN A 444 9.74 -15.62 -16.99
C ASN A 444 10.54 -16.38 -18.03
N CYS A 445 11.43 -15.76 -18.81
CA CYS A 445 12.32 -16.49 -19.73
C CYS A 445 13.32 -17.44 -19.03
N GLN A 446 13.56 -17.30 -17.73
CA GLN A 446 14.48 -18.12 -16.93
C GLN A 446 13.74 -18.92 -15.84
N TYR A 447 12.83 -18.26 -15.12
CA TYR A 447 12.11 -18.80 -13.96
C TYR A 447 11.38 -20.11 -14.26
N HIS A 448 10.71 -20.19 -15.42
CA HIS A 448 9.86 -21.33 -15.75
C HIS A 448 10.64 -22.59 -16.12
N ILE A 449 11.93 -22.49 -16.48
CA ILE A 449 12.73 -23.59 -17.02
C ILE A 449 12.78 -24.77 -16.04
N HIS A 450 12.93 -24.48 -14.75
CA HIS A 450 12.94 -25.49 -13.68
C HIS A 450 11.75 -25.39 -12.74
N LEU A 451 10.70 -24.62 -13.09
CA LEU A 451 9.55 -24.42 -12.20
C LEU A 451 8.88 -25.73 -11.80
N ARG A 452 8.58 -26.60 -12.78
CA ARG A 452 7.97 -27.92 -12.53
C ARG A 452 8.86 -28.79 -11.63
N SER A 453 10.15 -28.86 -11.93
CA SER A 453 11.13 -29.59 -11.12
C SER A 453 11.25 -29.04 -9.69
N ARG A 454 11.18 -27.72 -9.48
CA ARG A 454 11.17 -27.10 -8.13
C ARG A 454 9.91 -27.43 -7.35
N ILE A 455 8.75 -27.43 -8.01
CA ILE A 455 7.47 -27.77 -7.40
C ILE A 455 7.45 -29.25 -7.03
N GLU A 456 7.77 -30.16 -7.96
CA GLU A 456 7.80 -31.61 -7.71
C GLU A 456 8.83 -32.01 -6.64
N GLY A 457 9.95 -31.28 -6.57
CA GLY A 457 10.99 -31.49 -5.57
C GLY A 457 10.65 -30.99 -4.16
N ASN A 458 9.50 -30.32 -3.96
CA ASN A 458 9.11 -29.74 -2.69
C ASN A 458 7.73 -30.25 -2.22
N PRO A 459 7.65 -30.96 -1.08
CA PRO A 459 6.39 -31.58 -0.63
C PRO A 459 5.31 -30.58 -0.19
N TYR A 460 5.65 -29.30 -0.03
CA TYR A 460 4.71 -28.25 0.37
C TYR A 460 4.14 -27.47 -0.82
N LEU A 461 4.68 -27.68 -2.02
CA LEU A 461 4.20 -27.08 -3.25
C LEU A 461 3.39 -28.09 -4.04
N ASP A 462 2.37 -27.60 -4.73
CA ASP A 462 1.56 -28.42 -5.63
C ASP A 462 0.86 -27.52 -6.63
N LEU A 463 0.90 -27.93 -7.89
CA LEU A 463 0.37 -27.22 -9.04
C LEU A 463 -0.11 -28.26 -10.05
N ASP A 464 -1.42 -28.27 -10.32
CA ASP A 464 -2.03 -29.27 -11.21
C ASP A 464 -1.37 -29.27 -12.60
N ASP A 465 -0.96 -30.44 -13.07
CA ASP A 465 -0.34 -30.66 -14.38
C ASP A 465 -1.30 -30.39 -15.54
N LYS A 466 -2.61 -30.44 -15.29
CA LYS A 466 -3.64 -30.12 -16.28
C LYS A 466 -3.66 -28.65 -16.65
N VAL A 467 -3.12 -27.78 -15.79
CA VAL A 467 -3.11 -26.33 -16.02
C VAL A 467 -1.94 -25.93 -16.88
N LYS A 468 -2.22 -25.30 -18.02
CA LYS A 468 -1.21 -24.74 -18.92
C LYS A 468 -0.83 -23.33 -18.47
N LEU A 469 0.39 -23.19 -17.98
CA LEU A 469 0.98 -21.88 -17.67
C LEU A 469 1.56 -21.25 -18.95
N ILE A 470 0.87 -20.24 -19.46
CA ILE A 470 1.33 -19.40 -20.56
C ILE A 470 2.31 -18.39 -19.98
N LYS A 471 3.57 -18.42 -20.42
CA LYS A 471 4.64 -17.57 -19.87
C LYS A 471 4.71 -16.24 -20.63
N ALA A 472 4.79 -15.14 -19.90
CA ALA A 472 4.98 -13.81 -20.47
C ALA A 472 5.85 -12.91 -19.57
N ILE A 473 6.41 -11.86 -20.16
CA ILE A 473 7.18 -10.80 -19.51
C ILE A 473 6.46 -9.47 -19.77
N GLY A 474 6.46 -8.57 -18.77
CA GLY A 474 5.90 -7.22 -18.90
C GLY A 474 6.52 -6.45 -20.06
N LEU A 475 5.75 -5.57 -20.71
CA LEU A 475 6.15 -4.83 -21.91
C LEU A 475 7.33 -3.89 -21.64
N PHE A 476 7.43 -3.31 -20.44
CA PHE A 476 8.59 -2.48 -20.11
C PHE A 476 9.84 -3.34 -19.88
N HIS A 477 9.70 -4.40 -19.09
CA HIS A 477 10.82 -5.28 -18.72
C HIS A 477 11.38 -6.08 -19.90
N VAL A 478 10.54 -6.54 -20.86
CA VAL A 478 10.99 -7.39 -21.97
C VAL A 478 12.05 -6.72 -22.85
N HIS A 479 12.07 -5.39 -22.94
CA HIS A 479 13.09 -4.65 -23.69
C HIS A 479 14.48 -4.69 -23.04
N ALA A 480 14.57 -5.02 -21.75
CA ALA A 480 15.84 -5.25 -21.07
C ALA A 480 16.41 -6.65 -21.35
N HIS A 481 15.65 -7.52 -22.03
CA HIS A 481 16.06 -8.88 -22.35
C HIS A 481 16.76 -8.96 -23.72
N GLN A 482 17.23 -10.16 -24.09
CA GLN A 482 17.70 -10.43 -25.45
C GLN A 482 16.56 -10.26 -26.46
N GLU A 483 16.89 -9.94 -27.71
CA GLU A 483 15.91 -9.59 -28.74
C GLU A 483 14.86 -10.69 -28.99
N THR A 484 15.28 -11.97 -28.95
CA THR A 484 14.38 -13.12 -29.06
C THR A 484 13.28 -13.11 -27.99
N CYS A 485 13.57 -12.61 -26.77
CA CYS A 485 12.59 -12.56 -25.70
C CYS A 485 11.40 -11.64 -26.00
N LEU A 486 11.57 -10.63 -26.85
CA LEU A 486 10.48 -9.73 -27.25
C LEU A 486 9.34 -10.54 -27.89
N TYR A 487 9.65 -11.30 -28.92
CA TYR A 487 8.67 -12.10 -29.67
C TYR A 487 8.24 -13.35 -28.90
N GLN A 488 9.17 -13.91 -28.12
CA GLN A 488 8.90 -15.11 -27.33
C GLN A 488 8.09 -14.84 -26.06
N TYR A 489 8.15 -13.68 -25.41
CA TYR A 489 7.52 -13.49 -24.09
C TYR A 489 6.71 -12.21 -23.93
N ALA A 490 6.84 -11.20 -24.79
CA ALA A 490 6.05 -9.98 -24.60
C ALA A 490 4.56 -10.29 -24.74
N THR A 491 3.75 -9.72 -23.84
CA THR A 491 2.30 -9.96 -23.77
C THR A 491 1.57 -9.67 -25.07
N ASN A 492 2.03 -8.68 -25.85
CA ASN A 492 1.45 -8.35 -27.16
C ASN A 492 1.55 -9.48 -28.20
N TYR A 493 2.52 -10.39 -28.08
CA TYR A 493 2.68 -11.55 -28.95
C TYR A 493 2.11 -12.84 -28.35
N VAL A 494 1.32 -12.73 -27.27
CA VAL A 494 0.63 -13.87 -26.65
C VAL A 494 -0.83 -13.89 -27.12
N PRO A 495 -1.25 -14.89 -27.91
CA PRO A 495 -2.61 -14.99 -28.39
C PRO A 495 -3.63 -14.96 -27.25
N GLY A 496 -4.57 -14.02 -27.32
CA GLY A 496 -5.63 -13.83 -26.34
C GLY A 496 -5.23 -13.17 -25.02
N ALA A 497 -4.00 -12.68 -24.86
CA ALA A 497 -3.60 -11.90 -23.68
C ALA A 497 -4.28 -10.52 -23.64
N GLY A 498 -4.54 -9.93 -24.81
CA GLY A 498 -5.02 -8.55 -24.93
C GLY A 498 -3.94 -7.53 -24.56
N VAL A 499 -4.34 -6.26 -24.43
CA VAL A 499 -3.42 -5.18 -24.03
C VAL A 499 -3.22 -5.21 -22.51
N VAL A 500 -2.17 -5.89 -22.07
CA VAL A 500 -1.74 -5.97 -20.66
C VAL A 500 -0.25 -5.65 -20.62
N ASP A 501 0.13 -4.57 -19.96
CA ASP A 501 1.53 -4.15 -19.85
C ASP A 501 2.35 -5.01 -18.88
N GLY A 502 1.71 -5.63 -17.88
CA GLY A 502 2.38 -6.43 -16.86
C GLY A 502 2.87 -5.62 -15.66
N GLU A 503 2.73 -4.30 -15.67
CA GLU A 503 3.30 -3.36 -14.68
C GLU A 503 2.34 -3.07 -13.52
N ILE A 504 1.27 -3.86 -13.38
CA ILE A 504 0.19 -3.54 -12.43
C ILE A 504 0.69 -3.54 -10.99
N LEU A 505 1.67 -4.39 -10.65
CA LEU A 505 2.18 -4.53 -9.29
C LEU A 505 2.96 -3.29 -8.85
N GLU A 506 3.67 -2.61 -9.74
CA GLU A 506 4.36 -1.35 -9.44
C GLU A 506 3.39 -0.26 -8.95
N THR A 507 2.19 -0.20 -9.54
CA THR A 507 1.15 0.73 -9.08
C THR A 507 0.60 0.36 -7.70
N LEU A 508 0.58 -0.93 -7.37
CA LEU A 508 0.16 -1.43 -6.07
C LEU A 508 1.23 -1.21 -5.00
N TRP A 509 2.50 -1.37 -5.36
CA TRP A 509 3.65 -1.07 -4.51
C TRP A 509 3.76 0.40 -4.17
N ALA A 510 3.48 1.30 -5.11
CA ALA A 510 3.46 2.73 -4.85
C ALA A 510 2.52 3.12 -3.69
N LEU A 511 1.41 2.37 -3.52
CA LEU A 511 0.48 2.55 -2.41
C LEU A 511 1.02 1.91 -1.12
N LEU A 512 1.43 0.64 -1.16
CA LEU A 512 1.95 -0.08 0.01
C LEU A 512 3.24 0.54 0.58
N ASN A 513 4.10 1.09 -0.26
CA ASN A 513 5.35 1.73 0.15
C ASN A 513 5.15 2.91 1.11
N ARG A 514 3.96 3.52 1.10
CA ARG A 514 3.61 4.60 2.05
C ARG A 514 3.48 4.08 3.49
N ILE A 515 3.12 2.81 3.67
CA ILE A 515 3.01 2.18 4.99
C ILE A 515 4.17 1.24 5.33
N SER A 516 5.04 0.90 4.37
CA SER A 516 6.21 0.05 4.61
C SER A 516 7.07 0.56 5.76
N ARG A 517 7.24 1.88 5.92
CA ARG A 517 7.96 2.48 7.07
C ARG A 517 7.31 2.16 8.42
N SER A 518 5.98 2.26 8.50
CA SER A 518 5.24 1.92 9.73
C SER A 518 5.28 0.42 10.03
N GLY A 519 5.37 -0.41 8.98
CA GLY A 519 5.52 -1.86 9.10
C GLY A 519 6.96 -2.36 9.23
N ARG A 520 7.98 -1.49 9.16
CA ARG A 520 9.39 -1.88 9.14
C ARG A 520 9.94 -2.21 10.54
N THR A 521 9.48 -1.50 11.57
CA THR A 521 9.89 -1.69 12.97
C THR A 521 8.80 -2.31 13.84
N ALA A 522 7.64 -2.62 13.25
CA ALA A 522 6.57 -3.32 13.94
C ALA A 522 7.01 -4.74 14.33
N SER A 523 6.19 -5.47 15.09
CA SER A 523 6.36 -6.91 15.15
C SER A 523 5.93 -7.56 13.84
N LEU A 524 6.41 -8.76 13.53
CA LEU A 524 6.05 -9.45 12.28
C LEU A 524 4.54 -9.70 12.21
N ALA A 525 3.93 -10.11 13.32
CA ALA A 525 2.48 -10.28 13.40
C ALA A 525 1.71 -8.99 13.08
N HIS A 526 2.13 -7.86 13.63
CA HIS A 526 1.46 -6.58 13.38
C HIS A 526 1.69 -6.09 11.95
N ARG A 527 2.89 -6.31 11.39
CA ARG A 527 3.20 -6.02 10.00
C ARG A 527 2.30 -6.80 9.05
N THR A 528 2.15 -8.11 9.26
CA THR A 528 1.26 -8.97 8.46
C THR A 528 -0.18 -8.44 8.50
N GLU A 529 -0.70 -8.14 9.69
CA GLU A 529 -2.06 -7.57 9.85
C GLU A 529 -2.22 -6.20 9.16
N LEU A 530 -1.16 -5.39 9.09
CA LEU A 530 -1.17 -4.11 8.40
C LEU A 530 -1.19 -4.31 6.88
N LEU A 531 -0.34 -5.18 6.36
CA LEU A 531 -0.27 -5.50 4.92
C LEU A 531 -1.61 -6.09 4.44
N ASP A 532 -2.18 -7.04 5.19
CA ASP A 532 -3.48 -7.63 4.88
C ASP A 532 -4.61 -6.59 4.80
N ASP A 533 -4.68 -5.64 5.75
CA ASP A 533 -5.72 -4.59 5.76
C ASP A 533 -5.59 -3.65 4.55
N HIS A 534 -4.36 -3.25 4.21
CA HIS A 534 -4.08 -2.37 3.07
C HIS A 534 -4.31 -3.07 1.72
N MET A 535 -3.91 -4.34 1.59
CA MET A 535 -4.22 -5.14 0.40
C MET A 535 -5.72 -5.39 0.26
N GLY A 536 -6.41 -5.65 1.38
CA GLY A 536 -7.86 -5.81 1.42
C GLY A 536 -8.63 -4.56 1.03
N ASP A 537 -8.24 -3.40 1.55
CA ASP A 537 -8.81 -2.10 1.16
C ASP A 537 -8.56 -1.80 -0.32
N SER A 538 -7.34 -2.08 -0.81
CA SER A 538 -6.98 -1.93 -2.22
C SER A 538 -7.85 -2.80 -3.13
N ASN A 539 -8.12 -4.05 -2.75
CA ASN A 539 -9.01 -4.93 -3.50
C ASN A 539 -10.48 -4.49 -3.37
N HIS A 540 -10.90 -4.01 -2.20
CA HIS A 540 -12.27 -3.53 -1.98
C HIS A 540 -12.59 -2.32 -2.85
N LYS A 541 -11.71 -1.31 -2.87
CA LYS A 541 -11.84 -0.12 -3.72
C LYS A 541 -11.95 -0.49 -5.20
N LYS A 542 -11.21 -1.51 -5.64
CA LYS A 542 -11.31 -2.03 -7.02
C LYS A 542 -12.63 -2.73 -7.28
N LEU A 543 -13.08 -3.56 -6.34
CA LEU A 543 -14.35 -4.26 -6.43
C LEU A 543 -15.53 -3.28 -6.55
N VAL A 544 -15.57 -2.24 -5.70
CA VAL A 544 -16.60 -1.20 -5.74
C VAL A 544 -16.61 -0.48 -7.09
N ASN A 545 -15.43 -0.22 -7.67
CA ASN A 545 -15.29 0.50 -8.94
C ASN A 545 -15.25 -0.41 -10.18
N ILE A 546 -15.45 -1.72 -10.04
CA ILE A 546 -15.17 -2.67 -11.12
C ILE A 546 -16.08 -2.48 -12.32
N VAL A 547 -17.35 -2.16 -12.09
CA VAL A 547 -18.34 -1.93 -13.16
C VAL A 547 -17.96 -0.71 -13.98
N LEU A 548 -17.72 0.43 -13.32
CA LEU A 548 -17.31 1.67 -13.98
C LEU A 548 -15.99 1.50 -14.75
N THR A 549 -15.03 0.79 -14.15
CA THR A 549 -13.74 0.50 -14.78
C THR A 549 -13.92 -0.38 -16.02
N THR A 550 -14.79 -1.39 -15.95
CA THR A 550 -15.06 -2.32 -17.05
C THR A 550 -15.72 -1.61 -18.23
N ILE A 551 -16.73 -0.77 -17.98
CA ILE A 551 -17.38 0.04 -19.03
C ILE A 551 -16.35 0.93 -19.73
N LYS A 552 -15.53 1.66 -18.96
CA LYS A 552 -14.48 2.53 -19.52
C LYS A 552 -13.47 1.74 -20.35
N LYS A 553 -13.04 0.57 -19.87
CA LYS A 553 -12.10 -0.29 -20.61
C LYS A 553 -12.72 -0.86 -21.89
N TYR A 554 -14.01 -1.20 -21.86
CA TYR A 554 -14.73 -1.68 -23.03
C TYR A 554 -14.82 -0.62 -24.12
N THR A 555 -15.22 0.62 -23.79
CA THR A 555 -15.24 1.73 -24.76
C THR A 555 -13.87 1.96 -25.38
N ARG A 556 -12.82 2.01 -24.55
CA ARG A 556 -11.43 2.14 -25.04
C ARG A 556 -11.02 0.96 -25.94
N ALA A 557 -11.48 -0.25 -25.65
CA ALA A 557 -11.20 -1.41 -26.49
C ALA A 557 -11.89 -1.31 -27.85
N GLN A 558 -13.14 -0.81 -27.91
CA GLN A 558 -13.84 -0.59 -29.18
C GLN A 558 -13.13 0.45 -30.06
N GLU A 559 -12.71 1.57 -29.47
CA GLU A 559 -11.89 2.58 -30.16
C GLU A 559 -10.56 1.99 -30.64
N GLY A 560 -9.90 1.20 -29.78
CA GLY A 560 -8.65 0.53 -30.11
C GLY A 560 -8.78 -0.45 -31.27
N ILE A 561 -9.88 -1.23 -31.34
CA ILE A 561 -10.14 -2.14 -32.46
C ILE A 561 -10.21 -1.38 -33.77
N LEU A 562 -10.95 -0.27 -33.82
CA LEU A 562 -11.07 0.54 -35.04
C LEU A 562 -9.70 1.06 -35.49
N VAL A 563 -8.92 1.65 -34.57
CA VAL A 563 -7.59 2.18 -34.89
C VAL A 563 -6.63 1.09 -35.36
N SER A 564 -6.61 -0.07 -34.69
CA SER A 564 -5.74 -1.19 -35.06
C SER A 564 -6.13 -1.81 -36.39
N GLN A 565 -7.43 -1.90 -36.71
CA GLN A 565 -7.90 -2.41 -38.01
C GLN A 565 -7.52 -1.47 -39.15
N THR A 566 -7.70 -0.16 -38.99
CA THR A 566 -7.28 0.83 -40.00
C THR A 566 -5.77 0.75 -40.21
N TYR A 567 -4.98 0.78 -39.13
CA TYR A 567 -3.53 0.70 -39.24
C TYR A 567 -3.04 -0.59 -39.92
N LEU A 568 -3.64 -1.73 -39.57
CA LEU A 568 -3.30 -3.01 -40.22
C LEU A 568 -3.66 -2.98 -41.71
N SER A 569 -4.85 -2.48 -42.06
CA SER A 569 -5.28 -2.36 -43.46
C SER A 569 -4.32 -1.48 -44.29
N ASP A 570 -3.88 -0.36 -43.73
CA ASP A 570 -2.94 0.56 -44.39
C ASP A 570 -1.55 -0.10 -44.59
N MET A 571 -1.09 -0.90 -43.61
CA MET A 571 0.16 -1.65 -43.76
C MET A 571 0.02 -2.76 -44.81
N GLU A 572 -1.10 -3.49 -44.80
CA GLU A 572 -1.36 -4.58 -45.73
C GLU A 572 -1.47 -4.09 -47.17
N SER A 573 -2.08 -2.91 -47.41
CA SER A 573 -2.10 -2.33 -48.76
C SER A 573 -0.71 -2.04 -49.29
N ILE A 574 0.20 -1.52 -48.46
CA ILE A 574 1.59 -1.26 -48.87
C ILE A 574 2.33 -2.56 -49.20
N VAL A 575 2.11 -3.61 -48.42
CA VAL A 575 2.73 -4.93 -48.64
C VAL A 575 2.24 -5.55 -49.94
N VAL A 576 0.94 -5.46 -50.23
CA VAL A 576 0.33 -5.92 -51.49
C VAL A 576 0.84 -5.12 -52.69
N ASP A 577 0.92 -3.79 -52.57
CA ASP A 577 1.44 -2.90 -53.63
C ASP A 577 2.90 -3.21 -53.99
N GLN A 578 3.68 -3.74 -53.04
CA GLN A 578 5.09 -4.13 -53.23
C GLN A 578 5.28 -5.62 -53.59
N ASP A 579 4.21 -6.38 -53.83
CA ASP A 579 4.25 -7.82 -54.14
C ASP A 579 5.03 -8.65 -53.10
N LEU A 580 4.90 -8.28 -51.82
CA LEU A 580 5.54 -8.96 -50.69
C LEU A 580 4.67 -10.13 -50.20
N PRO A 581 5.26 -11.20 -49.62
CA PRO A 581 4.58 -12.47 -49.34
C PRO A 581 3.71 -12.43 -48.06
N LEU A 582 2.67 -11.59 -48.06
CA LEU A 582 1.77 -11.38 -46.91
C LEU A 582 1.11 -12.67 -46.41
N ASP A 583 0.60 -13.49 -47.34
CA ASP A 583 -0.09 -14.74 -47.00
C ASP A 583 0.83 -15.79 -46.38
N ASP A 584 2.10 -15.80 -46.78
CA ASP A 584 3.09 -16.72 -46.21
C ASP A 584 3.46 -16.28 -44.79
N TRP A 585 3.65 -14.98 -44.55
CA TRP A 585 3.88 -14.45 -43.20
C TRP A 585 2.71 -14.74 -42.26
N ARG A 586 1.47 -14.59 -42.72
CA ARG A 586 0.28 -14.93 -41.92
C ARG A 586 0.28 -16.41 -41.52
N LYS A 587 0.55 -17.32 -42.46
CA LYS A 587 0.66 -18.76 -42.17
C LYS A 587 1.81 -19.07 -41.21
N GLU A 588 2.96 -18.44 -41.39
CA GLU A 588 4.14 -18.62 -40.53
C GLU A 588 3.83 -18.23 -39.08
N ILE A 589 3.17 -17.08 -38.88
CA ILE A 589 2.73 -16.60 -37.56
C ILE A 589 1.71 -17.55 -36.95
N GLU A 590 0.67 -17.96 -37.69
CA GLU A 590 -0.35 -18.89 -37.18
C GLU A 590 0.25 -20.23 -36.74
N MET A 591 1.23 -20.76 -37.49
CA MET A 591 1.93 -21.99 -37.11
C MET A 591 2.80 -21.79 -35.88
N ALA A 592 3.50 -20.65 -35.79
CA ALA A 592 4.32 -20.30 -34.65
C ALA A 592 3.48 -20.18 -33.37
N GLU A 593 2.34 -19.48 -33.43
CA GLU A 593 1.41 -19.29 -32.31
C GLU A 593 0.82 -20.61 -31.80
N LYS A 594 0.42 -21.52 -32.71
CA LYS A 594 -0.09 -22.86 -32.35
C LYS A 594 0.97 -23.72 -31.66
N SER A 595 2.23 -23.60 -32.10
CA SER A 595 3.36 -24.41 -31.60
C SER A 595 4.03 -23.80 -30.38
N ARG A 596 3.75 -22.54 -30.05
CA ARG A 596 4.38 -21.72 -28.99
C ARG A 596 4.46 -22.43 -27.64
N GLN A 597 3.45 -23.20 -27.26
CA GLN A 597 3.42 -23.91 -25.98
C GLN A 597 4.41 -25.07 -25.91
N LEU A 598 4.62 -25.75 -27.04
CA LEU A 598 5.54 -26.89 -27.16
C LEU A 598 6.96 -26.39 -27.37
N ASN A 599 7.14 -25.45 -28.29
CA ASN A 599 8.42 -24.82 -28.59
C ASN A 599 8.22 -23.31 -28.73
N ILE A 600 8.74 -22.55 -27.78
CA ILE A 600 8.61 -21.10 -27.78
C ILE A 600 9.48 -20.44 -28.85
N GLU A 601 10.54 -21.11 -29.30
CA GLU A 601 11.47 -20.60 -30.31
C GLU A 601 10.83 -20.45 -31.69
N THR A 602 9.68 -21.08 -31.94
CA THR A 602 8.93 -20.89 -33.20
C THR A 602 8.53 -19.42 -33.41
N MET A 603 8.36 -18.66 -32.33
CA MET A 603 8.07 -17.22 -32.38
C MET A 603 9.22 -16.38 -32.95
N ASN A 604 10.42 -16.96 -33.10
CA ASN A 604 11.56 -16.31 -33.73
C ASN A 604 11.33 -16.03 -35.23
N CYS A 605 10.26 -16.55 -35.84
CA CYS A 605 9.83 -16.16 -37.18
C CYS A 605 9.60 -14.64 -37.32
N MET A 606 9.28 -13.96 -36.22
CA MET A 606 9.07 -12.51 -36.15
C MET A 606 10.37 -11.71 -36.06
N LEU A 607 11.53 -12.35 -35.90
CA LEU A 607 12.81 -11.65 -35.87
C LEU A 607 13.13 -11.08 -37.26
N PRO A 608 13.61 -9.83 -37.33
CA PRO A 608 14.10 -9.27 -38.57
C PRO A 608 15.20 -10.16 -39.17
N ARG A 609 14.97 -10.69 -40.38
CA ARG A 609 15.98 -11.40 -41.16
C ARG A 609 16.94 -10.38 -41.79
N ILE A 610 17.75 -9.74 -40.95
CA ILE A 610 18.77 -8.80 -41.43
C ILE A 610 19.96 -9.64 -41.89
N THR A 611 20.23 -9.65 -43.20
CA THR A 611 21.53 -10.05 -43.72
C THR A 611 22.56 -9.10 -43.11
N LYS A 612 23.33 -9.57 -42.13
CA LYS A 612 24.44 -8.80 -41.59
C LYS A 612 25.33 -8.41 -42.75
N ALA A 613 25.46 -7.11 -43.01
CA ALA A 613 26.46 -6.61 -43.92
C ALA A 613 27.83 -7.14 -43.48
N ALA A 614 28.66 -7.53 -44.43
CA ALA A 614 30.01 -7.98 -44.14
C ALA A 614 30.72 -6.92 -43.28
N SER A 615 31.42 -7.36 -42.24
CA SER A 615 32.18 -6.46 -41.40
C SER A 615 33.24 -5.74 -42.24
N MET A 616 33.61 -4.52 -41.85
CA MET A 616 34.66 -3.76 -42.54
C MET A 616 35.95 -4.56 -42.72
N LYS A 617 36.29 -5.42 -41.75
CA LYS A 617 37.45 -6.33 -41.82
C LYS A 617 37.29 -7.43 -42.86
N GLU A 618 36.11 -8.03 -42.97
CA GLU A 618 35.82 -9.05 -44.00
C GLU A 618 35.87 -8.44 -45.40
N VAL A 619 35.31 -7.23 -45.56
CA VAL A 619 35.37 -6.49 -46.83
C VAL A 619 36.81 -6.11 -47.17
N GLN A 620 37.57 -5.57 -46.21
CA GLN A 620 38.99 -5.23 -46.38
C GLN A 620 39.82 -6.47 -46.77
N THR A 621 39.61 -7.61 -46.10
CA THR A 621 40.30 -8.86 -46.43
C THR A 621 39.96 -9.33 -47.85
N SER A 622 38.69 -9.23 -48.24
CA SER A 622 38.26 -9.58 -49.60
C SER A 622 38.84 -8.65 -50.66
N LEU A 623 38.98 -7.36 -50.37
CA LEU A 623 39.54 -6.37 -51.29
C LEU A 623 41.05 -6.54 -51.43
N LEU A 624 41.79 -6.67 -50.30
CA LEU A 624 43.22 -6.96 -50.31
C LEU A 624 43.55 -8.27 -51.06
N TRP A 625 42.72 -9.31 -50.92
CA TRP A 625 42.90 -10.55 -51.67
C TRP A 625 42.64 -10.40 -53.17
N LYS A 626 41.71 -9.50 -53.56
CA LYS A 626 41.48 -9.17 -54.97
C LYS A 626 42.61 -8.33 -55.54
N ASP A 627 43.10 -7.34 -54.79
CA ASP A 627 44.22 -6.48 -55.15
C ASP A 627 45.49 -7.31 -55.38
N PHE A 628 45.75 -8.32 -54.53
CA PHE A 628 46.89 -9.23 -54.67
C PHE A 628 46.82 -10.16 -55.91
N ASN A 629 45.61 -10.57 -56.32
CA ASN A 629 45.43 -11.53 -57.43
C ASN A 629 45.19 -10.87 -58.79
N ASN A 630 45.05 -9.55 -58.85
CA ASN A 630 44.84 -8.81 -60.09
C ASN A 630 46.19 -8.44 -60.72
N VAL A 631 46.65 -9.25 -61.67
CA VAL A 631 47.97 -9.11 -62.32
C VAL A 631 48.09 -7.83 -63.18
N GLU A 632 46.98 -7.19 -63.54
CA GLU A 632 46.95 -5.96 -64.35
C GLU A 632 47.17 -4.65 -63.56
N LEU A 633 47.07 -4.68 -62.22
CA LEU A 633 47.21 -3.50 -61.34
C LEU A 633 48.47 -3.52 -60.48
N ALA A 634 49.33 -4.54 -60.64
CA ALA A 634 50.57 -4.71 -59.89
C ALA A 634 51.60 -3.63 -60.28
N GLY A 635 51.45 -2.42 -59.71
CA GLY A 635 52.43 -1.35 -59.87
C GLY A 635 52.00 0.04 -59.39
N GLU A 636 50.70 0.40 -59.38
CA GLU A 636 50.26 1.78 -59.08
C GLU A 636 49.30 1.93 -57.89
N ASP A 637 48.56 0.89 -57.48
CA ASP A 637 47.50 0.97 -56.44
C ASP A 637 47.75 0.08 -55.19
N ASP A 638 49.00 -0.32 -54.96
CA ASP A 638 49.39 -1.20 -53.84
C ASP A 638 49.25 -0.45 -52.50
N GLY A 639 48.07 -0.56 -51.86
CA GLY A 639 47.74 0.09 -50.58
C GLY A 639 46.46 0.96 -50.58
N ALA A 640 45.77 1.11 -51.71
CA ALA A 640 44.55 1.93 -51.81
C ALA A 640 43.43 1.45 -50.85
N THR A 641 43.27 0.14 -50.68
CA THR A 641 42.29 -0.45 -49.77
C THR A 641 42.57 -0.10 -48.30
N ASP A 642 43.82 -0.18 -47.87
CA ASP A 642 44.21 0.18 -46.49
C ASP A 642 44.09 1.69 -46.25
N TRP A 643 44.43 2.51 -47.25
CA TRP A 643 44.23 3.96 -47.20
C TRP A 643 42.75 4.32 -47.08
N LEU A 644 41.85 3.72 -47.87
CA LEU A 644 40.41 3.97 -47.74
C LEU A 644 39.87 3.57 -46.36
N VAL A 645 40.31 2.43 -45.82
CA VAL A 645 39.89 1.97 -44.49
C VAL A 645 40.38 2.93 -43.40
N ASP A 646 41.62 3.40 -43.47
CA ASP A 646 42.14 4.37 -42.51
C ASP A 646 41.41 5.71 -42.59
N GLY A 647 41.04 6.16 -43.80
CA GLY A 647 40.22 7.35 -44.01
C GLY A 647 38.84 7.24 -43.36
N ILE A 648 38.15 6.13 -43.56
CA ILE A 648 36.85 5.85 -42.92
C ILE A 648 36.99 5.78 -41.40
N GLN A 649 38.06 5.19 -40.88
CA GLN A 649 38.30 5.15 -39.42
C GLN A 649 38.54 6.55 -38.85
N ILE A 650 39.26 7.42 -39.56
CA ILE A 650 39.46 8.82 -39.18
C ILE A 650 38.12 9.56 -39.15
N GLU A 651 37.28 9.39 -40.16
CA GLU A 651 35.93 9.96 -40.21
C GLU A 651 35.06 9.47 -39.04
N GLY A 652 35.14 8.18 -38.68
CA GLY A 652 34.46 7.62 -37.51
C GLY A 652 34.90 8.31 -36.20
N ILE A 653 36.22 8.50 -36.01
CA ILE A 653 36.76 9.21 -34.83
C ILE A 653 36.31 10.69 -34.82
N GLN A 654 36.20 11.34 -35.98
CA GLN A 654 35.66 12.71 -36.07
C GLN A 654 34.20 12.75 -35.57
N HIS A 655 33.36 11.82 -36.02
CA HIS A 655 31.95 11.74 -35.59
C HIS A 655 31.82 11.47 -34.09
N GLU A 656 32.61 10.54 -33.54
CA GLU A 656 32.64 10.27 -32.10
C GLU A 656 33.04 11.50 -31.30
N LEU A 657 34.06 12.24 -31.76
CA LEU A 657 34.52 13.47 -31.11
C LEU A 657 33.44 14.55 -31.16
N GLN A 658 32.75 14.73 -32.30
CA GLN A 658 31.63 15.67 -32.43
C GLN A 658 30.49 15.31 -31.46
N GLN A 659 30.11 14.03 -31.37
CA GLN A 659 29.09 13.56 -30.44
C GLN A 659 29.52 13.79 -28.99
N HIS A 660 30.79 13.55 -28.67
CA HIS A 660 31.35 13.80 -27.35
C HIS A 660 31.29 15.28 -26.97
N VAL A 661 31.66 16.18 -27.89
CA VAL A 661 31.53 17.64 -27.71
C VAL A 661 30.08 18.04 -27.46
N ARG A 662 29.12 17.52 -28.24
CA ARG A 662 27.69 17.81 -28.04
C ARG A 662 27.19 17.38 -26.65
N ARG A 663 27.68 16.26 -26.11
CA ARG A 663 27.32 15.76 -24.76
C ARG A 663 27.95 16.53 -23.60
N LEU A 664 28.98 17.35 -23.84
CA LEU A 664 29.70 18.07 -22.78
C LEU A 664 28.93 19.29 -22.23
N GLY A 665 27.92 19.79 -22.95
CA GLY A 665 27.11 20.94 -22.55
C GLY A 665 27.91 22.26 -22.55
N ALA A 666 27.26 23.37 -22.14
CA ALA A 666 27.85 24.72 -22.23
C ALA A 666 28.99 25.00 -21.23
N LYS A 667 29.09 24.26 -20.12
CA LYS A 667 30.10 24.45 -19.06
C LYS A 667 30.67 23.11 -18.56
N PRO A 668 31.56 22.44 -19.32
CA PRO A 668 32.19 21.20 -18.89
C PRO A 668 33.24 21.42 -17.79
N SER A 669 33.41 20.42 -16.92
CA SER A 669 34.42 20.40 -15.85
C SER A 669 35.84 20.35 -16.41
N LYS A 670 36.84 20.74 -15.60
CA LYS A 670 38.26 20.79 -16.02
C LYS A 670 38.77 19.43 -16.51
N GLU A 671 38.44 18.35 -15.82
CA GLU A 671 38.80 16.97 -16.20
C GLU A 671 38.23 16.58 -17.57
N LYS A 672 36.95 16.90 -17.82
CA LYS A 672 36.30 16.65 -19.10
C LYS A 672 36.93 17.43 -20.26
N LYS A 673 37.42 18.65 -19.99
CA LYS A 673 38.17 19.44 -20.99
C LYS A 673 39.52 18.80 -21.32
N ILE A 674 40.24 18.26 -20.34
CA ILE A 674 41.51 17.56 -20.56
C ILE A 674 41.30 16.33 -21.46
N VAL A 675 40.25 15.54 -21.19
CA VAL A 675 39.91 14.37 -22.00
C VAL A 675 39.56 14.77 -23.44
N LEU A 676 38.82 15.87 -23.62
CA LEU A 676 38.51 16.40 -24.94
C LEU A 676 39.77 16.78 -25.73
N GLU A 677 40.71 17.49 -25.10
CA GLU A 677 41.97 17.89 -25.73
C GLU A 677 42.86 16.69 -26.06
N GLN A 678 42.89 15.65 -25.21
CA GLN A 678 43.57 14.40 -25.51
C GLN A 678 42.98 13.69 -26.74
N LYS A 679 41.65 13.65 -26.87
CA LYS A 679 40.97 13.08 -28.04
C LYS A 679 41.23 13.90 -29.31
N ARG A 680 41.19 15.23 -29.22
CA ARG A 680 41.58 16.15 -30.33
C ARG A 680 43.01 15.89 -30.78
N LYS A 681 43.95 15.78 -29.85
CA LYS A 681 45.37 15.51 -30.15
C LYS A 681 45.55 14.14 -30.85
N ARG A 682 44.86 13.10 -30.38
CA ARG A 682 44.89 11.77 -31.03
C ARG A 682 44.37 11.81 -32.47
N LEU A 683 43.23 12.48 -32.69
CA LEU A 683 42.66 12.66 -34.02
C LEU A 683 43.62 13.45 -34.93
N LEU A 684 44.18 14.56 -34.45
CA LEU A 684 45.14 15.37 -35.19
C LEU A 684 46.39 14.58 -35.59
N ASN A 685 46.92 13.75 -34.69
CA ASN A 685 48.06 12.89 -35.03
C ASN A 685 47.70 11.86 -36.10
N ARG A 686 46.50 11.30 -36.05
CA ARG A 686 46.05 10.31 -37.03
C ARG A 686 45.79 10.93 -38.42
N ILE A 687 45.24 12.15 -38.45
CA ILE A 687 45.09 12.95 -39.69
C ILE A 687 46.45 13.35 -40.27
N LYS A 688 47.47 13.59 -39.45
CA LYS A 688 48.81 13.95 -39.94
C LYS A 688 49.59 12.77 -40.51
N ASN A 689 49.30 11.56 -40.03
CA ASN A 689 49.95 10.33 -40.48
C ASN A 689 49.22 9.70 -41.68
N PHE A 690 47.97 10.09 -41.90
CA PHE A 690 47.14 9.77 -43.06
C PHE A 690 47.44 10.73 -44.21
#